data_AF-A0A969VF58-F1
#
_entry.id   AF-A0A969VF58-F1
#
_cell.length_a   1.000
_cell.length_b   1.000
_cell.length_c   1.000
_cell.angle_alpha   90.00
_cell.angle_beta   90.00
_cell.angle_gamma   90.00
#
_symmetry.space_group_name_H-M   'P 1'
#
loop_
_entity.id
_entity.type
_entity.pdbx_description
1 polymer ?
#
loop_
_entity_poly.entity_id
_entity_poly.type
_entity_poly.pdbx_seq_one_letter_code
_entity_poly.pdbx_strand_id
1 'polypeptide(L)'
;MALGIHVDTGSLTFEGATSRDASALAWLMEQGASLRVIAEYVEPGLSPQLQDLLKEALNNLRLETLHGYTAGWILLATDAYVPGLSTLATRLMDLTEADALLLGNVYKFGEKDNRNIASDSGQSPVSNRLTIIGRSRIEGTNLNELFKPLGGGGHARAASLATRDVDPLLTLERLADGLKAQIPHPLTARELMSSPVRTIRPETSVGETHRILLRYGHSGLAIVDEGDLLAGIISRRDIDIALHHGFSHAPVKGYMTWQLKTISPDTLLPEIESLMVTYDIGRLPVLENGQLVGIVTRTDVLRELHQQKTREQNSESGNRGELPYCPLPESIEQLLRSHVSPELWQLLSQAANIAQQRGWQLYIVGGAVRDLLLAPNHKLALTDIDLVVDGDGRSSDAGAGVNLASALQKLYPASRLDIHGQFQTAALLWHKNSAFGSLWVDIATARTEFYPYPAANPEVEASSIRQDLYRRDFTINALAVRLSVPRSGELLDFFGGLQDLKARKIRVLHANSFIEDPTRIYRAVRFAVRLGFEIEPQTEGYIRHALESGIYYRIQGENGRVPALETRLKSELKYILQAPYWKVALQMLGDLQALRCIHPSLELNRELWRQLRLLDRFSKGRKKEEGRGKKNARPEPDEPDDEPER
;
A
#
# COMPACT_ATOMS: atom_id res chain seq x y z
N MET A 1 -20.31 -42.45 2.05
CA MET A 1 -19.08 -41.69 1.74
C MET A 1 -19.33 -40.59 0.73
N ALA A 2 -19.85 -40.88 -0.49
CA ALA A 2 -20.10 -39.83 -1.49
C ALA A 2 -21.05 -38.72 -0.98
N LEU A 3 -22.13 -39.10 -0.29
CA LEU A 3 -23.02 -38.14 0.40
C LEU A 3 -22.27 -37.24 1.40
N GLY A 4 -21.32 -37.79 2.16
CA GLY A 4 -20.53 -37.01 3.12
C GLY A 4 -19.63 -35.99 2.42
N ILE A 5 -19.00 -36.37 1.30
CA ILE A 5 -18.20 -35.44 0.48
C ILE A 5 -19.09 -34.31 -0.06
N HIS A 6 -20.29 -34.61 -0.57
CA HIS A 6 -21.23 -33.58 -1.04
C HIS A 6 -21.66 -32.61 0.07
N VAL A 7 -21.88 -33.09 1.29
CA VAL A 7 -22.27 -32.24 2.41
C VAL A 7 -21.10 -31.37 2.89
N ASP A 8 -19.91 -31.95 3.05
CA ASP A 8 -18.74 -31.24 3.59
C ASP A 8 -18.13 -30.23 2.61
N THR A 9 -18.27 -30.47 1.30
CA THR A 9 -17.70 -29.60 0.26
C THR A 9 -18.72 -28.68 -0.41
N GLY A 10 -19.99 -28.75 -0.01
CA GLY A 10 -21.07 -28.04 -0.72
C GLY A 10 -21.20 -28.52 -2.16
N SER A 11 -21.04 -29.82 -2.42
CA SER A 11 -20.92 -30.38 -3.77
C SER A 11 -19.80 -29.71 -4.59
N LEU A 12 -18.64 -29.54 -3.96
CA LEU A 12 -17.42 -28.92 -4.51
C LEU A 12 -17.50 -27.41 -4.77
N THR A 13 -18.50 -26.70 -4.23
CA THR A 13 -18.62 -25.23 -4.39
C THR A 13 -18.05 -24.44 -3.22
N PHE A 14 -17.71 -25.07 -2.09
CA PHE A 14 -17.07 -24.39 -0.96
C PHE A 14 -15.59 -24.15 -1.24
N GLU A 15 -15.05 -23.02 -0.76
CA GLU A 15 -13.64 -22.63 -0.98
C GLU A 15 -12.62 -23.63 -0.40
N GLY A 16 -12.99 -24.39 0.62
CA GLY A 16 -12.15 -25.45 1.19
C GLY A 16 -12.10 -26.75 0.38
N ALA A 17 -12.87 -26.87 -0.71
CA ALA A 17 -12.90 -28.07 -1.54
C ALA A 17 -11.61 -28.23 -2.35
N THR A 18 -11.02 -29.42 -2.33
CA THR A 18 -9.74 -29.69 -2.98
C THR A 18 -9.88 -30.66 -4.15
N SER A 19 -8.85 -30.73 -5.01
CA SER A 19 -8.78 -31.71 -6.11
C SER A 19 -8.86 -33.16 -5.63
N ARG A 20 -8.46 -33.42 -4.37
CA ARG A 20 -8.58 -34.72 -3.72
C ARG A 20 -10.04 -35.11 -3.50
N ASP A 21 -10.88 -34.16 -3.10
CA ASP A 21 -12.31 -34.40 -2.85
C ASP A 21 -13.03 -34.73 -4.15
N ALA A 22 -12.73 -34.00 -5.23
CA ALA A 22 -13.25 -34.27 -6.57
C ALA A 22 -12.83 -35.67 -7.08
N SER A 23 -11.55 -36.04 -6.87
CA SER A 23 -11.03 -37.36 -7.28
C SER A 23 -11.67 -38.50 -6.47
N ALA A 24 -11.87 -38.30 -5.17
CA ALA A 24 -12.54 -39.27 -4.31
C ALA A 24 -14.02 -39.44 -4.67
N LEU A 25 -14.70 -38.35 -5.03
CA LEU A 25 -16.08 -38.39 -5.51
C LEU A 25 -16.19 -39.16 -6.82
N ALA A 26 -15.32 -38.88 -7.79
CA ALA A 26 -15.26 -39.58 -9.08
C ALA A 26 -15.08 -41.10 -8.89
N TRP A 27 -14.13 -41.50 -8.05
CA TRP A 27 -13.90 -42.90 -7.73
C TRP A 27 -15.12 -43.55 -7.07
N LEU A 28 -15.78 -42.88 -6.13
CA LEU A 28 -16.99 -43.42 -5.49
C LEU A 28 -18.16 -43.57 -6.47
N MET A 29 -18.27 -42.68 -7.45
CA MET A 29 -19.24 -42.82 -8.54
C MET A 29 -18.93 -44.04 -9.42
N GLU A 30 -17.67 -44.29 -9.74
CA GLU A 30 -17.24 -45.51 -10.45
C GLU A 30 -17.57 -46.79 -9.67
N GLN A 31 -17.52 -46.76 -8.34
CA GLN A 31 -17.94 -47.87 -7.47
C GLN A 31 -19.46 -48.01 -7.33
N GLY A 32 -20.25 -47.23 -8.09
CA GLY A 32 -21.71 -47.34 -8.11
C GLY A 32 -22.42 -46.51 -7.04
N ALA A 33 -21.84 -45.41 -6.56
CA ALA A 33 -22.55 -44.48 -5.68
C ALA A 33 -23.86 -43.99 -6.32
N SER A 34 -24.97 -44.13 -5.60
CA SER A 34 -26.29 -43.72 -6.09
C SER A 34 -26.47 -42.20 -6.01
N LEU A 35 -26.38 -41.53 -7.16
CA LEU A 35 -26.65 -40.10 -7.29
C LEU A 35 -28.08 -39.73 -6.87
N ARG A 36 -29.04 -40.66 -7.02
CA ARG A 36 -30.42 -40.45 -6.56
C ARG A 36 -30.51 -40.32 -5.04
N VAL A 37 -29.83 -41.21 -4.31
CA VAL A 37 -29.78 -41.15 -2.84
C VAL A 37 -28.98 -39.92 -2.40
N ILE A 38 -27.91 -39.56 -3.11
CA ILE A 38 -27.20 -38.32 -2.84
C ILE A 38 -28.14 -37.12 -3.01
N ALA A 39 -28.85 -36.99 -4.13
CA ALA A 39 -29.78 -35.88 -4.36
C ALA A 39 -30.92 -35.82 -3.32
N GLU A 40 -31.42 -36.97 -2.87
CA GLU A 40 -32.48 -37.06 -1.85
C GLU A 40 -32.01 -36.63 -0.44
N TYR A 41 -30.73 -36.77 -0.14
CA TYR A 41 -30.17 -36.51 1.20
C TYR A 41 -29.18 -35.32 1.28
N VAL A 42 -28.68 -34.79 0.15
CA VAL A 42 -27.79 -33.62 0.09
C VAL A 42 -28.55 -32.32 0.31
N GLU A 43 -29.77 -32.22 -0.21
CA GLU A 43 -30.70 -31.17 0.19
C GLU A 43 -31.93 -31.85 0.81
N PRO A 44 -32.00 -32.02 2.15
CA PRO A 44 -33.31 -32.20 2.74
C PRO A 44 -34.09 -30.94 2.37
N GLY A 45 -35.04 -31.06 1.44
CA GLY A 45 -36.06 -30.05 1.23
C GLY A 45 -36.58 -29.64 2.60
N LEU A 46 -36.82 -28.34 2.81
CA LEU A 46 -37.33 -27.85 4.09
C LEU A 46 -38.50 -28.75 4.50
N SER A 47 -38.47 -29.26 5.73
CA SER A 47 -39.58 -30.05 6.24
C SER A 47 -40.87 -29.23 6.08
N PRO A 48 -42.06 -29.85 5.94
CA PRO A 48 -43.30 -29.08 5.80
C PRO A 48 -43.45 -27.99 6.88
N GLN A 49 -43.04 -28.31 8.11
CA GLN A 49 -42.97 -27.36 9.22
C GLN A 49 -42.00 -26.19 8.97
N LEU A 50 -40.82 -26.42 8.39
CA LEU A 50 -39.88 -25.36 8.03
C LEU A 50 -40.33 -24.55 6.80
N GLN A 51 -41.12 -25.14 5.88
CA GLN A 51 -41.71 -24.42 4.75
C GLN A 51 -42.77 -23.42 5.22
N ASP A 52 -43.62 -23.83 6.16
CA ASP A 52 -44.61 -22.95 6.77
C ASP A 52 -43.93 -21.80 7.54
N LEU A 53 -42.87 -22.12 8.29
CA LEU A 53 -42.07 -21.10 8.98
C LEU A 53 -41.33 -20.17 8.02
N LEU A 54 -40.86 -20.66 6.86
CA LEU A 54 -40.26 -19.81 5.83
C LEU A 54 -41.27 -18.81 5.29
N LYS A 55 -42.50 -19.25 5.03
CA LYS A 55 -43.57 -18.39 4.53
C LYS A 55 -43.96 -17.34 5.56
N GLU A 56 -44.09 -17.73 6.83
CA GLU A 56 -44.32 -16.80 7.92
C GLU A 56 -43.16 -15.82 8.06
N ALA A 57 -41.93 -16.32 7.92
CA ALA A 57 -40.74 -15.51 8.06
C ALA A 57 -40.63 -14.44 6.97
N LEU A 58 -40.86 -14.80 5.70
CA LEU A 58 -40.82 -13.85 4.59
C LEU A 58 -41.86 -12.72 4.72
N ASN A 59 -43.02 -12.99 5.31
CA ASN A 59 -44.07 -11.97 5.51
C ASN A 59 -43.77 -11.00 6.64
N ASN A 60 -43.02 -11.44 7.66
CA ASN A 60 -42.80 -10.69 8.91
C ASN A 60 -41.34 -10.23 9.10
N LEU A 61 -40.47 -10.49 8.12
CA LEU A 61 -39.07 -10.14 8.18
C LEU A 61 -38.91 -8.62 8.17
N ARG A 62 -38.21 -8.09 9.18
CA ARG A 62 -37.81 -6.68 9.19
C ARG A 62 -36.47 -6.58 8.51
N LEU A 63 -36.41 -5.81 7.42
CA LEU A 63 -35.18 -5.48 6.69
C LEU A 63 -34.87 -4.00 6.87
N GLU A 64 -33.61 -3.69 7.12
CA GLU A 64 -33.11 -2.32 7.21
C GLU A 64 -31.78 -2.22 6.45
N THR A 65 -31.68 -1.23 5.57
CA THR A 65 -30.44 -0.97 4.82
C THR A 65 -29.62 0.08 5.56
N LEU A 66 -28.42 -0.31 6.00
CA LEU A 66 -27.48 0.53 6.72
C LEU A 66 -26.13 0.48 6.01
N HIS A 67 -25.58 1.63 5.67
CA HIS A 67 -24.24 1.71 5.06
C HIS A 67 -24.10 0.88 3.76
N GLY A 68 -25.20 0.71 3.01
CA GLY A 68 -25.23 -0.13 1.80
C GLY A 68 -25.39 -1.63 2.05
N TYR A 69 -25.40 -2.07 3.32
CA TYR A 69 -25.66 -3.45 3.71
C TYR A 69 -27.12 -3.63 4.16
N THR A 70 -27.72 -4.75 3.83
CA THR A 70 -29.08 -5.10 4.23
C THR A 70 -29.05 -6.04 5.43
N ALA A 71 -29.47 -5.56 6.58
CA ALA A 71 -29.58 -6.35 7.81
C ALA A 71 -31.04 -6.70 8.10
N GLY A 72 -31.30 -7.97 8.40
CA GLY A 72 -32.63 -8.48 8.69
C GLY A 72 -32.74 -9.11 10.08
N TRP A 73 -33.91 -9.00 10.70
CA TRP A 73 -34.21 -9.78 11.91
C TRP A 73 -35.69 -10.13 12.02
N ILE A 74 -35.94 -11.28 12.65
CA ILE A 74 -37.29 -11.81 12.83
C ILE A 74 -37.41 -12.65 14.09
N LEU A 75 -38.59 -12.63 14.69
CA LEU A 75 -38.99 -13.51 15.78
C LEU A 75 -40.16 -14.40 15.33
N LEU A 76 -40.00 -15.72 15.44
CA LEU A 76 -41.01 -16.73 15.16
C LEU A 76 -41.48 -17.38 16.47
N ALA A 77 -42.72 -17.84 16.51
CA ALA A 77 -43.29 -18.56 17.64
C ALA A 77 -43.73 -19.96 17.22
N THR A 78 -43.26 -20.99 17.91
CA THR A 78 -43.56 -22.40 17.61
C THR A 78 -44.01 -23.15 18.87
N ASP A 79 -44.80 -24.21 18.70
CA ASP A 79 -45.31 -24.99 19.84
C ASP A 79 -44.24 -25.88 20.48
N ALA A 80 -43.21 -26.27 19.73
CA ALA A 80 -42.13 -27.16 20.16
C ALA A 80 -40.80 -26.81 19.48
N TYR A 81 -39.70 -27.39 19.96
CA TYR A 81 -38.37 -27.22 19.36
C TYR A 81 -38.37 -27.72 17.90
N VAL A 82 -37.97 -26.85 16.98
CA VAL A 82 -37.86 -27.16 15.55
C VAL A 82 -36.38 -27.34 15.19
N PRO A 83 -35.94 -28.56 14.82
CA PRO A 83 -34.58 -28.76 14.31
C PRO A 83 -34.44 -28.13 12.91
N GLY A 84 -33.25 -27.62 12.58
CA GLY A 84 -32.95 -27.11 11.23
C GLY A 84 -33.21 -25.61 11.00
N LEU A 85 -33.45 -24.81 12.04
CA LEU A 85 -33.60 -23.35 11.89
C LEU A 85 -32.37 -22.67 11.24
N SER A 86 -31.19 -23.28 11.31
CA SER A 86 -29.97 -22.82 10.63
C SER A 86 -30.09 -22.84 9.09
N THR A 87 -30.73 -23.87 8.53
CA THR A 87 -30.94 -23.96 7.07
C THR A 87 -32.03 -22.98 6.63
N LEU A 88 -33.05 -22.77 7.47
CA LEU A 88 -34.06 -21.75 7.27
C LEU A 88 -33.45 -20.35 7.21
N ALA A 89 -32.57 -19.99 8.16
CA ALA A 89 -31.88 -18.71 8.17
C ALA A 89 -31.00 -18.51 6.91
N THR A 90 -30.33 -19.57 6.45
CA THR A 90 -29.51 -19.52 5.22
C THR A 90 -30.38 -19.28 3.99
N ARG A 91 -31.49 -20.03 3.84
CA ARG A 91 -32.43 -19.85 2.72
C ARG A 91 -33.12 -18.49 2.73
N LEU A 92 -33.47 -17.96 3.90
CA LEU A 92 -34.02 -16.60 4.03
C LEU A 92 -33.03 -15.56 3.52
N MET A 93 -31.77 -15.63 3.96
CA MET A 93 -30.71 -14.71 3.54
C MET A 93 -30.47 -14.77 2.01
N ASP A 94 -30.55 -15.96 1.41
CA ASP A 94 -30.44 -16.13 -0.05
C ASP A 94 -31.64 -15.53 -0.81
N LEU A 95 -32.87 -15.75 -0.33
CA LEU A 95 -34.08 -15.30 -1.00
C LEU A 95 -34.32 -13.79 -0.87
N THR A 96 -33.87 -13.17 0.22
CA THR A 96 -34.08 -11.74 0.47
C THR A 96 -32.86 -10.89 0.14
N GLU A 97 -31.79 -11.49 -0.38
CA GLU A 97 -30.50 -10.83 -0.65
C GLU A 97 -29.98 -10.05 0.57
N ALA A 98 -30.26 -10.54 1.78
CA ALA A 98 -29.79 -9.90 2.99
C ALA A 98 -28.30 -10.20 3.21
N ASP A 99 -27.55 -9.20 3.67
CA ASP A 99 -26.14 -9.36 4.02
C ASP A 99 -25.97 -9.91 5.44
N ALA A 100 -26.90 -9.62 6.34
CA ALA A 100 -26.93 -10.22 7.68
C ALA A 100 -28.36 -10.52 8.14
N LEU A 101 -28.53 -11.57 8.93
CA LEU A 101 -29.83 -12.05 9.40
C LEU A 101 -29.76 -12.56 10.86
N LEU A 102 -30.69 -12.13 11.70
CA LEU A 102 -30.95 -12.69 13.03
C LEU A 102 -32.34 -13.35 13.07
N LEU A 103 -32.39 -14.66 13.22
CA LEU A 103 -33.64 -15.43 13.32
C LEU A 103 -33.83 -15.93 14.76
N GLY A 104 -34.80 -15.36 15.46
CA GLY A 104 -35.27 -15.83 16.77
C GLY A 104 -36.45 -16.79 16.64
N ASN A 105 -36.50 -17.83 17.46
CA ASN A 105 -37.64 -18.73 17.61
C ASN A 105 -37.95 -18.96 19.09
N VAL A 106 -39.21 -18.76 19.48
CA VAL A 106 -39.72 -18.97 20.83
C VAL A 106 -40.60 -20.21 20.85
N TYR A 107 -40.37 -21.11 21.81
CA TYR A 107 -41.22 -22.29 22.02
C TYR A 107 -41.36 -22.66 23.49
N LYS A 108 -42.45 -23.35 23.81
CA LYS A 108 -42.73 -23.86 25.17
C LYS A 108 -41.94 -25.14 25.40
N PHE A 109 -41.26 -25.26 26.53
CA PHE A 109 -40.54 -26.48 26.91
C PHE A 109 -41.10 -27.06 28.22
N GLY A 110 -41.64 -28.28 28.16
CA GLY A 110 -42.11 -29.02 29.33
C GLY A 110 -41.12 -30.11 29.76
N GLU A 111 -40.79 -30.19 31.05
CA GLU A 111 -40.04 -31.32 31.61
C GLU A 111 -40.87 -32.61 31.55
N LYS A 112 -40.76 -33.36 30.45
CA LYS A 112 -41.31 -34.74 30.37
C LYS A 112 -40.30 -35.82 29.98
N ASP A 113 -39.01 -35.48 29.81
CA ASP A 113 -37.99 -36.44 29.34
C ASP A 113 -37.00 -36.95 30.40
N ASN A 114 -37.11 -36.55 31.68
CA ASN A 114 -36.45 -37.30 32.77
C ASN A 114 -37.44 -38.28 33.39
N ARG A 115 -37.63 -39.44 32.73
CA ARG A 115 -38.21 -40.63 33.38
C ARG A 115 -37.19 -41.17 34.38
N ASN A 116 -37.17 -40.59 35.57
CA ASN A 116 -36.90 -41.24 36.86
C ASN A 116 -36.73 -40.14 37.91
N ILE A 117 -37.83 -39.73 38.53
CA ILE A 117 -38.01 -39.52 39.97
C ILE A 117 -39.48 -39.15 40.12
N ALA A 118 -40.24 -40.04 40.74
CA ALA A 118 -41.59 -39.75 41.17
C ALA A 118 -41.50 -38.86 42.42
N SER A 119 -42.07 -37.66 42.35
CA SER A 119 -42.61 -37.00 43.54
C SER A 119 -43.69 -35.99 43.15
N ASP A 120 -44.75 -36.06 43.93
CA ASP A 120 -46.05 -35.41 43.88
C ASP A 120 -45.95 -33.92 44.27
N SER A 121 -46.41 -33.01 43.41
CA SER A 121 -46.97 -31.68 43.73
C SER A 121 -47.16 -30.85 42.45
N GLY A 122 -48.29 -30.16 42.36
CA GLY A 122 -48.78 -29.50 41.14
C GLY A 122 -47.99 -28.28 40.67
N GLN A 123 -48.13 -28.05 39.36
CA GLN A 123 -47.65 -26.92 38.55
C GLN A 123 -46.13 -26.81 38.35
N SER A 124 -45.59 -27.62 37.45
CA SER A 124 -44.32 -27.31 36.79
C SER A 124 -44.45 -25.97 36.02
N PRO A 125 -43.56 -24.99 36.22
CA PRO A 125 -43.60 -23.75 35.46
C PRO A 125 -43.30 -24.06 33.98
N VAL A 126 -44.23 -23.69 33.09
CA VAL A 126 -43.98 -23.70 31.65
C VAL A 126 -42.94 -22.63 31.37
N SER A 127 -41.69 -23.03 31.16
CA SER A 127 -40.60 -22.13 30.82
C SER A 127 -40.57 -21.93 29.29
N ASN A 128 -40.46 -20.67 28.87
CA ASN A 128 -40.31 -20.32 27.46
C ASN A 128 -38.81 -20.39 27.11
N ARG A 129 -38.50 -21.09 26.02
CA ARG A 129 -37.15 -21.13 25.46
C ARG A 129 -37.08 -20.24 24.22
N LEU A 130 -36.00 -19.47 24.14
CA LEU A 130 -35.65 -18.65 22.99
C LEU A 130 -34.39 -19.25 22.34
N THR A 131 -34.45 -19.49 21.04
CA THR A 131 -33.29 -19.84 20.22
C THR A 131 -33.07 -18.75 19.19
N ILE A 132 -31.87 -18.18 19.11
CA ILE A 132 -31.50 -17.17 18.10
C ILE A 132 -30.38 -17.72 17.23
N ILE A 133 -30.51 -17.55 15.92
CA ILE A 133 -29.52 -17.93 14.93
C ILE A 133 -29.11 -16.69 14.16
N GLY A 134 -27.82 -16.38 14.19
CA GLY A 134 -27.23 -15.30 13.41
C GLY A 134 -26.49 -15.83 12.19
N ARG A 135 -26.64 -15.13 11.06
CA ARG A 135 -25.83 -15.29 9.84
C ARG A 135 -25.40 -13.91 9.36
N SER A 136 -24.15 -13.78 8.91
CA SER A 136 -23.63 -12.54 8.35
C SER A 136 -22.62 -12.83 7.25
N ARG A 137 -22.78 -12.12 6.13
CA ARG A 137 -21.83 -11.95 5.02
C ARG A 137 -21.05 -10.64 5.15
N ILE A 138 -21.46 -9.75 6.06
CA ILE A 138 -20.84 -8.44 6.27
C ILE A 138 -19.49 -8.62 6.97
N GLU A 139 -18.43 -8.23 6.30
CA GLU A 139 -17.09 -8.27 6.87
C GLU A 139 -16.91 -7.19 7.94
N GLY A 140 -16.14 -7.50 8.99
CA GLY A 140 -16.02 -6.64 10.17
C GLY A 140 -17.11 -6.87 11.23
N THR A 141 -18.16 -7.63 10.93
CA THR A 141 -19.11 -8.11 11.95
C THR A 141 -18.65 -9.42 12.57
N ASN A 142 -18.79 -9.56 13.88
CA ASN A 142 -18.46 -10.77 14.64
C ASN A 142 -19.65 -11.21 15.50
N LEU A 143 -20.47 -12.09 14.93
CA LEU A 143 -21.64 -12.62 15.61
C LEU A 143 -21.29 -13.45 16.86
N ASN A 144 -20.12 -14.10 16.89
CA ASN A 144 -19.69 -14.86 18.07
C ASN A 144 -19.41 -13.92 19.25
N GLU A 145 -18.72 -12.81 19.03
CA GLU A 145 -18.51 -11.79 20.07
C GLU A 145 -19.83 -11.17 20.56
N LEU A 146 -20.78 -10.99 19.65
CA LEU A 146 -22.11 -10.48 19.97
C LEU A 146 -22.93 -11.47 20.81
N PHE A 147 -22.83 -12.77 20.55
CA PHE A 147 -23.65 -13.81 21.18
C PHE A 147 -23.04 -14.36 22.48
N LYS A 148 -21.71 -14.32 22.64
CA LYS A 148 -20.97 -14.87 23.78
C LYS A 148 -21.38 -14.29 25.15
N PRO A 149 -21.66 -12.98 25.32
CA PRO A 149 -22.15 -12.42 26.58
C PRO A 149 -23.48 -13.01 27.05
N LEU A 150 -24.29 -13.52 26.12
CA LEU A 150 -25.59 -14.15 26.41
C LEU A 150 -25.49 -15.68 26.56
N GLY A 151 -24.28 -16.26 26.49
CA GLY A 151 -24.06 -17.71 26.54
C GLY A 151 -24.20 -18.41 25.20
N GLY A 152 -24.19 -17.66 24.08
CA GLY A 152 -24.18 -18.21 22.73
C GLY A 152 -22.76 -18.54 22.25
N GLY A 153 -22.66 -19.23 21.12
CA GLY A 153 -21.39 -19.62 20.52
C GLY A 153 -21.47 -19.82 19.01
N GLY A 154 -20.30 -19.80 18.37
CA GLY A 154 -20.14 -20.05 16.94
C GLY A 154 -18.90 -19.38 16.36
N HIS A 155 -19.00 -18.98 15.09
CA HIS A 155 -18.00 -18.26 14.32
C HIS A 155 -18.46 -16.82 14.04
N ALA A 156 -17.55 -15.96 13.56
CA ALA A 156 -17.88 -14.56 13.24
C ALA A 156 -19.05 -14.42 12.26
N ARG A 157 -19.15 -15.32 11.26
CA ARG A 157 -20.21 -15.34 10.24
C ARG A 157 -21.47 -16.12 10.62
N ALA A 158 -21.41 -16.96 11.65
CA ALA A 158 -22.49 -17.87 12.01
C ALA A 158 -22.46 -18.18 13.51
N ALA A 159 -23.46 -17.72 14.25
CA ALA A 159 -23.57 -17.95 15.68
C ALA A 159 -24.97 -18.44 16.07
N SER A 160 -25.06 -19.10 17.23
CA SER A 160 -26.33 -19.55 17.79
C SER A 160 -26.37 -19.33 19.30
N LEU A 161 -27.55 -19.03 19.81
CA LEU A 161 -27.82 -18.72 21.21
C LEU A 161 -29.10 -19.44 21.65
N ALA A 162 -29.10 -20.05 22.83
CA ALA A 162 -30.28 -20.64 23.43
C ALA A 162 -30.41 -20.20 24.90
N THR A 163 -31.48 -19.49 25.24
CA THR A 163 -31.74 -18.94 26.59
C THR A 163 -33.13 -19.32 27.11
N ARG A 164 -33.31 -19.22 28.43
CA ARG A 164 -34.56 -19.52 29.15
C ARG A 164 -35.06 -18.29 29.88
N ASP A 165 -36.37 -18.09 29.92
CA ASP A 165 -37.05 -17.08 30.75
C ASP A 165 -36.55 -15.64 30.54
N VAL A 166 -36.24 -15.29 29.30
CA VAL A 166 -35.87 -13.93 28.87
C VAL A 166 -36.95 -13.37 27.96
N ASP A 167 -37.17 -12.06 27.97
CA ASP A 167 -38.02 -11.38 26.99
C ASP A 167 -37.44 -11.56 25.57
N PRO A 168 -38.14 -12.30 24.69
CA PRO A 168 -37.64 -12.61 23.36
C PRO A 168 -37.44 -11.39 22.46
N LEU A 169 -38.34 -10.42 22.57
CA LEU A 169 -38.35 -9.26 21.68
C LEU A 169 -37.20 -8.31 22.04
N LEU A 170 -37.07 -8.02 23.34
CA LEU A 170 -35.98 -7.18 23.86
C LEU A 170 -34.59 -7.78 23.58
N THR A 171 -34.46 -9.11 23.65
CA THR A 171 -33.18 -9.79 23.38
C THR A 171 -32.80 -9.70 21.91
N LEU A 172 -33.77 -9.91 21.00
CA LEU A 172 -33.54 -9.81 19.57
C LEU A 172 -33.20 -8.37 19.16
N GLU A 173 -33.89 -7.36 19.71
CA GLU A 173 -33.62 -5.94 19.44
C GLU A 173 -32.22 -5.55 19.90
N ARG A 174 -31.79 -5.97 21.10
CA ARG A 174 -30.40 -5.72 21.58
C ARG A 174 -29.34 -6.32 20.67
N LEU A 175 -29.59 -7.53 20.16
CA LEU A 175 -28.66 -8.18 19.22
C LEU A 175 -28.69 -7.49 17.85
N ALA A 176 -29.86 -7.04 17.39
CA ALA A 176 -29.97 -6.26 16.17
C ALA A 176 -29.18 -4.95 16.29
N ASP A 177 -29.35 -4.19 17.38
CA ASP A 177 -28.60 -2.95 17.63
C ASP A 177 -27.09 -3.19 17.72
N GLY A 178 -26.67 -4.26 18.41
CA GLY A 178 -25.27 -4.64 18.47
C GLY A 178 -24.68 -5.06 17.12
N LEU A 179 -25.47 -5.73 16.27
CA LEU A 179 -25.08 -6.04 14.90
C LEU A 179 -24.95 -4.77 14.07
N LYS A 180 -25.93 -3.85 14.15
CA LYS A 180 -25.91 -2.55 13.46
C LYS A 180 -24.66 -1.74 13.81
N ALA A 181 -24.27 -1.74 15.08
CA ALA A 181 -23.08 -1.02 15.55
C ALA A 181 -21.76 -1.61 15.02
N GLN A 182 -21.74 -2.89 14.64
CA GLN A 182 -20.57 -3.54 14.04
C GLN A 182 -20.48 -3.40 12.52
N ILE A 183 -21.55 -2.93 11.85
CA ILE A 183 -21.54 -2.76 10.39
C ILE A 183 -20.49 -1.69 10.02
N PRO A 184 -19.50 -2.02 9.19
CA PRO A 184 -18.46 -1.07 8.83
C PRO A 184 -19.05 0.09 8.05
N HIS A 185 -18.54 1.29 8.34
CA HIS A 185 -18.90 2.47 7.56
C HIS A 185 -18.16 2.39 6.21
N PRO A 186 -18.84 2.57 5.07
CA PRO A 186 -18.17 2.57 3.79
C PRO A 186 -17.34 3.85 3.70
N LEU A 187 -16.20 3.76 3.02
CA LEU A 187 -15.34 4.92 2.82
C LEU A 187 -16.10 6.04 2.09
N THR A 188 -15.85 7.25 2.54
CA THR A 188 -16.45 8.47 1.97
C THR A 188 -15.54 9.09 0.90
N ALA A 189 -16.09 9.96 0.07
CA ALA A 189 -15.32 10.75 -0.89
C ALA A 189 -14.20 11.53 -0.19
N ARG A 190 -14.43 12.05 1.02
CA ARG A 190 -13.44 12.77 1.82
C ARG A 190 -12.21 11.92 2.15
N GLU A 191 -12.40 10.63 2.38
CA GLU A 191 -11.31 9.70 2.72
C GLU A 191 -10.57 9.18 1.48
N LEU A 192 -11.22 9.22 0.31
CA LEU A 192 -10.67 8.75 -0.97
C LEU A 192 -10.05 9.85 -1.81
N MET A 193 -10.51 11.09 -1.67
CA MET A 193 -10.17 12.18 -2.57
C MET A 193 -8.72 12.63 -2.41
N SER A 194 -8.11 13.02 -3.53
CA SER A 194 -6.88 13.79 -3.51
C SER A 194 -7.21 15.27 -3.26
N SER A 195 -6.50 15.90 -2.32
CA SER A 195 -6.60 17.32 -1.99
C SER A 195 -5.22 17.90 -1.70
N PRO A 196 -4.95 19.19 -2.02
CA PRO A 196 -5.78 20.09 -2.81
C PRO A 196 -5.74 19.75 -4.30
N VAL A 197 -6.80 20.12 -5.01
CA VAL A 197 -6.92 19.85 -6.44
C VAL A 197 -6.11 20.88 -7.22
N ARG A 198 -5.24 20.41 -8.11
CA ARG A 198 -4.53 21.30 -9.03
C ARG A 198 -5.48 21.77 -10.13
N THR A 199 -5.59 23.09 -10.27
CA THR A 199 -6.51 23.72 -11.20
C THR A 199 -5.79 24.62 -12.21
N ILE A 200 -6.48 24.91 -13.32
CA ILE A 200 -6.07 25.87 -14.35
C ILE A 200 -7.23 26.82 -14.68
N ARG A 201 -6.95 27.89 -15.40
CA ARG A 201 -7.97 28.85 -15.86
C ARG A 201 -8.49 28.47 -17.25
N PRO A 202 -9.71 28.90 -17.64
CA PRO A 202 -10.30 28.56 -18.94
C PRO A 202 -9.48 29.07 -20.14
N GLU A 203 -8.74 30.16 -19.96
CA GLU A 203 -7.90 30.78 -20.98
C GLU A 203 -6.49 30.17 -21.10
N THR A 204 -6.11 29.27 -20.17
CA THR A 204 -4.83 28.56 -20.25
C THR A 204 -4.75 27.82 -21.59
N SER A 205 -3.61 27.91 -22.27
CA SER A 205 -3.46 27.26 -23.58
C SER A 205 -3.39 25.72 -23.46
N VAL A 206 -3.79 25.01 -24.52
CA VAL A 206 -3.64 23.55 -24.61
C VAL A 206 -2.18 23.13 -24.41
N GLY A 207 -1.23 23.84 -25.01
CA GLY A 207 0.20 23.55 -24.90
C GLY A 207 0.75 23.73 -23.49
N GLU A 208 0.33 24.79 -22.80
CA GLU A 208 0.68 25.00 -21.39
C GLU A 208 0.03 23.95 -20.50
N THR A 209 -1.24 23.62 -20.74
CA THR A 209 -1.96 22.57 -20.02
C THR A 209 -1.29 21.21 -20.18
N HIS A 210 -0.83 20.88 -21.39
CA HIS A 210 -0.05 19.67 -21.65
C HIS A 210 1.24 19.65 -20.82
N ARG A 211 1.97 20.78 -20.74
CA ARG A 211 3.17 20.88 -19.90
C ARG A 211 2.84 20.67 -18.42
N ILE A 212 1.73 21.22 -17.93
CA ILE A 212 1.26 21.01 -16.55
C ILE A 212 0.94 19.53 -16.32
N LEU A 213 0.17 18.90 -17.21
CA LEU A 213 -0.17 17.47 -17.12
C LEU A 213 1.09 16.59 -17.07
N LEU A 214 2.07 16.86 -17.94
CA LEU A 214 3.34 16.14 -17.95
C LEU A 214 4.16 16.39 -16.69
N ARG A 215 4.30 17.66 -16.26
CA ARG A 215 5.09 18.07 -15.09
C ARG A 215 4.60 17.40 -13.81
N TYR A 216 3.29 17.27 -13.63
CA TYR A 216 2.71 16.69 -12.40
C TYR A 216 2.26 15.23 -12.55
N GLY A 217 2.43 14.64 -13.74
CA GLY A 217 1.99 13.27 -14.03
C GLY A 217 0.48 13.08 -13.90
N HIS A 218 -0.30 14.14 -14.11
CA HIS A 218 -1.76 14.08 -14.03
C HIS A 218 -2.35 13.62 -15.37
N SER A 219 -3.37 12.77 -15.31
CA SER A 219 -4.13 12.34 -16.50
C SER A 219 -5.21 13.34 -16.90
N GLY A 220 -5.36 14.43 -16.13
CA GLY A 220 -6.26 15.52 -16.43
C GLY A 220 -6.32 16.55 -15.30
N LEU A 221 -6.93 17.71 -15.56
CA LEU A 221 -7.00 18.84 -14.64
C LEU A 221 -8.43 19.36 -14.47
N ALA A 222 -8.71 19.91 -13.29
CA ALA A 222 -9.91 20.71 -13.07
C ALA A 222 -9.68 22.15 -13.52
N ILE A 223 -10.71 22.79 -14.04
CA ILE A 223 -10.68 24.16 -14.55
C ILE A 223 -11.61 24.97 -13.68
N VAL A 224 -11.11 26.06 -13.11
CA VAL A 224 -11.89 26.98 -12.28
C VAL A 224 -11.93 28.37 -12.89
N ASP A 225 -13.04 29.07 -12.72
CA ASP A 225 -13.22 30.47 -13.14
C ASP A 225 -12.48 31.45 -12.21
N GLU A 226 -12.61 32.77 -12.43
CA GLU A 226 -11.94 33.79 -11.58
C GLU A 226 -12.38 33.78 -10.11
N GLY A 227 -13.56 33.21 -9.80
CA GLY A 227 -14.09 33.05 -8.45
C GLY A 227 -13.69 31.74 -7.77
N ASP A 228 -12.77 30.97 -8.37
CA ASP A 228 -12.36 29.62 -7.96
C ASP A 228 -13.52 28.60 -7.95
N LEU A 229 -14.58 28.87 -8.72
CA LEU A 229 -15.68 27.93 -8.94
C LEU A 229 -15.34 27.00 -10.10
N LEU A 230 -15.75 25.74 -9.96
CA LEU A 230 -15.50 24.70 -10.96
C LEU A 230 -16.22 25.02 -12.28
N ALA A 231 -15.45 25.29 -13.34
CA ALA A 231 -15.93 25.62 -14.67
C ALA A 231 -15.88 24.44 -15.64
N GLY A 232 -14.97 23.49 -15.42
CA GLY A 232 -14.79 22.36 -16.33
C GLY A 232 -13.72 21.38 -15.91
N ILE A 233 -13.56 20.33 -16.69
CA ILE A 233 -12.51 19.32 -16.54
C ILE A 233 -11.92 19.03 -17.92
N ILE A 234 -10.60 18.86 -18.02
CA ILE A 234 -9.94 18.50 -19.28
C ILE A 234 -9.02 17.30 -19.12
N SER A 235 -9.15 16.27 -19.98
CA SER A 235 -8.32 15.07 -19.93
C SER A 235 -7.04 15.25 -20.74
N ARG A 236 -6.03 14.43 -20.43
CA ARG A 236 -4.86 14.26 -21.29
C ARG A 236 -5.25 13.84 -22.70
N ARG A 237 -6.28 12.99 -22.85
CA ARG A 237 -6.79 12.58 -24.17
C ARG A 237 -7.30 13.77 -24.97
N ASP A 238 -8.06 14.68 -24.35
CA ASP A 238 -8.60 15.87 -25.02
C ASP A 238 -7.47 16.80 -25.49
N ILE A 239 -6.45 16.96 -24.62
CA ILE A 239 -5.24 17.73 -24.93
C ILE A 239 -4.44 17.10 -26.07
N ASP A 240 -4.21 15.78 -26.04
CA ASP A 240 -3.45 15.07 -27.07
C ASP A 240 -4.15 15.17 -28.44
N ILE A 241 -5.48 15.08 -28.47
CA ILE A 241 -6.28 15.30 -29.69
C ILE A 241 -6.10 16.74 -30.20
N ALA A 242 -6.22 17.73 -29.32
CA ALA A 242 -6.05 19.14 -29.69
C ALA A 242 -4.64 19.44 -30.22
N LEU A 243 -3.60 18.88 -29.59
CA LEU A 243 -2.21 19.01 -30.02
C LEU A 243 -1.95 18.34 -31.38
N HIS A 244 -2.53 17.17 -31.61
CA HIS A 244 -2.42 16.46 -32.89
C HIS A 244 -2.94 17.31 -34.06
N HIS A 245 -3.98 18.12 -33.82
CA HIS A 245 -4.54 19.05 -34.80
C HIS A 245 -3.88 20.44 -34.81
N GLY A 246 -2.77 20.64 -34.08
CA GLY A 246 -2.00 21.88 -34.09
C GLY A 246 -2.58 23.00 -33.23
N PHE A 247 -3.54 22.72 -32.34
CA PHE A 247 -4.20 23.71 -31.49
C PHE A 247 -3.46 23.99 -30.18
N SER A 248 -2.13 23.95 -30.18
CA SER A 248 -1.32 24.19 -28.97
C SER A 248 -1.56 25.57 -28.32
N HIS A 249 -1.89 26.57 -29.12
CA HIS A 249 -2.16 27.95 -28.69
C HIS A 249 -3.62 28.19 -28.28
N ALA A 250 -4.54 27.28 -28.59
CA ALA A 250 -5.95 27.46 -28.31
C ALA A 250 -6.24 27.36 -26.80
N PRO A 251 -7.25 28.07 -26.28
CA PRO A 251 -7.62 28.02 -24.87
C PRO A 251 -8.34 26.71 -24.52
N VAL A 252 -8.11 26.18 -23.33
CA VAL A 252 -8.70 24.90 -22.87
C VAL A 252 -10.23 24.94 -22.76
N LYS A 253 -10.84 26.12 -22.60
CA LYS A 253 -12.31 26.26 -22.58
C LYS A 253 -13.00 25.68 -23.82
N GLY A 254 -12.31 25.61 -24.96
CA GLY A 254 -12.84 25.02 -26.20
C GLY A 254 -12.78 23.49 -26.25
N TYR A 255 -12.04 22.85 -25.34
CA TYR A 255 -11.78 21.41 -25.32
C TYR A 255 -12.20 20.73 -24.01
N MET A 256 -12.59 21.52 -23.00
CA MET A 256 -13.00 21.00 -21.70
C MET A 256 -14.42 20.44 -21.71
N THR A 257 -14.65 19.47 -20.83
CA THR A 257 -16.01 19.06 -20.46
C THR A 257 -16.54 20.01 -19.39
N TRP A 258 -17.69 20.64 -19.64
CA TRP A 258 -18.32 21.62 -18.74
C TRP A 258 -19.59 21.09 -18.06
N GLN A 259 -20.23 20.06 -18.63
CA GLN A 259 -21.35 19.35 -17.99
C GLN A 259 -20.80 18.28 -17.05
N LEU A 260 -20.48 18.69 -15.83
CA LEU A 260 -19.83 17.83 -14.85
C LEU A 260 -20.84 17.17 -13.93
N LYS A 261 -20.59 15.89 -13.61
CA LYS A 261 -21.14 15.26 -12.40
C LYS A 261 -20.15 15.50 -11.26
N THR A 262 -20.67 15.95 -10.13
CA THR A 262 -19.90 16.24 -8.92
C THR A 262 -20.48 15.47 -7.74
N ILE A 263 -19.67 15.26 -6.71
CA ILE A 263 -20.04 14.56 -5.49
C ILE A 263 -19.79 15.44 -4.26
N SER A 264 -20.40 15.10 -3.13
CA SER A 264 -20.11 15.74 -1.83
C SER A 264 -19.00 14.98 -1.08
N PRO A 265 -18.32 15.61 -0.09
CA PRO A 265 -17.33 14.92 0.74
C PRO A 265 -17.87 13.67 1.45
N ASP A 266 -19.18 13.64 1.72
CA ASP A 266 -19.82 12.55 2.46
C ASP A 266 -20.42 11.47 1.53
N THR A 267 -20.26 11.61 0.21
CA THR A 267 -20.71 10.61 -0.78
C THR A 267 -19.95 9.29 -0.57
N LEU A 268 -20.65 8.16 -0.59
CA LEU A 268 -20.09 6.85 -0.23
C LEU A 268 -19.45 6.15 -1.44
N LEU A 269 -18.43 5.32 -1.20
CA LEU A 269 -17.71 4.58 -2.25
C LEU A 269 -18.61 3.80 -3.23
N PRO A 270 -19.65 3.06 -2.81
CA PRO A 270 -20.55 2.37 -3.75
C PRO A 270 -21.29 3.33 -4.70
N GLU A 271 -21.67 4.51 -4.21
CA GLU A 271 -22.29 5.55 -5.02
C GLU A 271 -21.29 6.15 -6.01
N ILE A 272 -20.05 6.40 -5.56
CA ILE A 272 -18.96 6.87 -6.41
C ILE A 272 -18.68 5.87 -7.54
N GLU A 273 -18.59 4.58 -7.23
CA GLU A 273 -18.39 3.51 -8.22
C GLU A 273 -19.54 3.49 -9.23
N SER A 274 -20.78 3.49 -8.75
CA SER A 274 -21.98 3.50 -9.59
C SER A 274 -21.99 4.70 -10.55
N LEU A 275 -21.65 5.90 -10.07
CA LEU A 275 -21.52 7.10 -10.91
C LEU A 275 -20.41 6.95 -11.96
N MET A 276 -19.24 6.43 -11.58
CA MET A 276 -18.12 6.25 -12.49
C MET A 276 -18.43 5.24 -13.60
N VAL A 277 -19.11 4.14 -13.28
CA VAL A 277 -19.48 3.09 -14.24
C VAL A 277 -20.62 3.55 -15.13
N THR A 278 -21.72 4.04 -14.54
CA THR A 278 -22.95 4.39 -15.27
C THR A 278 -22.71 5.49 -16.31
N TYR A 279 -21.88 6.47 -15.99
CA TYR A 279 -21.62 7.62 -16.83
C TYR A 279 -20.25 7.57 -17.55
N ASP A 280 -19.52 6.45 -17.45
CA ASP A 280 -18.12 6.30 -17.89
C ASP A 280 -17.20 7.47 -17.48
N ILE A 281 -17.33 7.90 -16.23
CA ILE A 281 -16.58 9.02 -15.69
C ILE A 281 -15.27 8.50 -15.09
N GLY A 282 -14.14 9.08 -15.53
CA GLY A 282 -12.82 8.75 -14.98
C GLY A 282 -12.46 9.52 -13.70
N ARG A 283 -13.17 10.62 -13.41
CA ARG A 283 -12.88 11.52 -12.29
C ARG A 283 -14.10 12.32 -11.85
N LEU A 284 -14.31 12.39 -10.54
CA LEU A 284 -15.43 13.08 -9.92
C LEU A 284 -14.88 14.20 -9.02
N PRO A 285 -15.12 15.48 -9.36
CA PRO A 285 -14.85 16.59 -8.47
C PRO A 285 -15.72 16.53 -7.23
N VAL A 286 -15.09 16.78 -6.08
CA VAL A 286 -15.75 16.86 -4.78
C VAL A 286 -16.00 18.34 -4.47
N LEU A 287 -17.26 18.70 -4.29
CA LEU A 287 -17.68 20.06 -3.96
C LEU A 287 -18.21 20.12 -2.53
N GLU A 288 -17.72 21.08 -1.74
CA GLU A 288 -18.26 21.43 -0.42
C GLU A 288 -18.71 22.90 -0.48
N ASN A 289 -19.98 23.18 -0.21
CA ASN A 289 -20.56 24.52 -0.32
C ASN A 289 -20.33 25.20 -1.70
N GLY A 290 -20.27 24.41 -2.77
CA GLY A 290 -20.03 24.89 -4.14
C GLY A 290 -18.55 25.12 -4.49
N GLN A 291 -17.63 24.96 -3.54
CA GLN A 291 -16.19 25.08 -3.77
C GLN A 291 -15.53 23.72 -4.02
N LEU A 292 -14.55 23.70 -4.92
CA LEU A 292 -13.78 22.51 -5.23
C LEU A 292 -12.81 22.17 -4.10
N VAL A 293 -13.10 21.12 -3.34
CA VAL A 293 -12.28 20.67 -2.19
C VAL A 293 -11.43 19.44 -2.49
N GLY A 294 -11.81 18.64 -3.49
CA GLY A 294 -11.10 17.41 -3.82
C GLY A 294 -11.47 16.82 -5.17
N ILE A 295 -10.76 15.77 -5.57
CA ILE A 295 -11.08 14.98 -6.75
C ILE A 295 -10.88 13.49 -6.46
N VAL A 296 -11.84 12.67 -6.86
CA VAL A 296 -11.74 11.21 -6.78
C VAL A 296 -11.55 10.66 -8.20
N THR A 297 -10.51 9.85 -8.42
CA THR A 297 -10.24 9.23 -9.72
C THR A 297 -10.56 7.74 -9.72
N ARG A 298 -10.78 7.17 -10.90
CA ARG A 298 -10.98 5.71 -11.07
C ARG A 298 -9.81 4.89 -10.49
N THR A 299 -8.60 5.45 -10.49
CA THR A 299 -7.42 4.80 -9.89
C THR A 299 -7.52 4.73 -8.37
N ASP A 300 -8.11 5.75 -7.73
CA ASP A 300 -8.25 5.80 -6.28
C ASP A 300 -9.29 4.77 -5.81
N VAL A 301 -10.42 4.68 -6.53
CA VAL A 301 -11.46 3.66 -6.31
C VAL A 301 -10.90 2.24 -6.48
N LEU A 302 -10.23 1.96 -7.60
CA LEU A 302 -9.68 0.62 -7.88
C LEU A 302 -8.60 0.21 -6.87
N ARG A 303 -7.76 1.16 -6.43
CA ARG A 303 -6.74 0.91 -5.42
C ARG A 303 -7.38 0.47 -4.11
N GLU A 304 -8.44 1.15 -3.67
CA GLU A 304 -9.11 0.83 -2.41
C GLU A 304 -9.81 -0.54 -2.48
N LEU A 305 -10.54 -0.81 -3.57
CA LEU A 305 -11.20 -2.11 -3.77
C LEU A 305 -10.20 -3.27 -3.77
N HIS A 306 -8.99 -3.07 -4.31
CA HIS A 306 -7.94 -4.08 -4.26
C HIS A 306 -7.35 -4.28 -2.85
N GLN A 307 -7.22 -3.20 -2.07
CA GLN A 307 -6.75 -3.29 -0.68
C GLN A 307 -7.74 -4.03 0.21
N GLN A 308 -9.04 -3.82 0.02
CA GLN A 308 -10.10 -4.56 0.72
C GLN A 308 -10.02 -6.05 0.42
N LYS A 309 -9.96 -6.44 -0.87
CA LYS A 309 -9.77 -7.83 -1.30
C LYS A 309 -8.52 -8.52 -0.78
N THR A 310 -7.44 -7.77 -0.58
CA THR A 310 -6.20 -8.33 -0.03
C THR A 310 -6.30 -8.52 1.49
N ARG A 311 -7.06 -7.67 2.19
CA ARG A 311 -7.37 -7.85 3.61
C ARG A 311 -8.29 -9.05 3.83
N GLU A 312 -9.27 -9.25 2.95
CA GLU A 312 -10.20 -10.39 2.89
C GLU A 312 -9.43 -11.72 2.93
N GLN A 313 -8.55 -11.96 1.95
CA GLN A 313 -7.81 -13.23 1.78
C GLN A 313 -6.86 -13.57 2.95
N ASN A 314 -6.28 -12.56 3.60
CA ASN A 314 -5.35 -12.75 4.71
C ASN A 314 -6.04 -13.09 6.04
N SER A 315 -7.34 -12.83 6.17
CA SER A 315 -8.11 -13.07 7.40
C SER A 315 -8.65 -14.51 7.51
N GLU A 316 -8.81 -15.21 6.39
CA GLU A 316 -9.38 -16.56 6.34
C GLU A 316 -8.34 -17.67 6.28
N SER A 317 -7.15 -17.39 5.74
CA SER A 317 -6.07 -18.38 5.67
C SER A 317 -5.15 -18.29 6.89
N GLY A 318 -5.37 -19.16 7.86
CA GLY A 318 -4.42 -19.44 8.96
C GLY A 318 -3.08 -20.07 8.50
N ASN A 319 -2.73 -19.93 7.22
CA ASN A 319 -1.55 -20.52 6.61
C ASN A 319 -0.40 -19.50 6.58
N ARG A 320 0.55 -19.65 7.51
CA ARG A 320 1.82 -18.89 7.55
C ARG A 320 2.81 -19.31 6.46
N GLY A 321 2.33 -19.67 5.27
CA GLY A 321 3.16 -20.20 4.19
C GLY A 321 2.79 -19.56 2.87
N GLU A 322 3.76 -18.85 2.29
CA GLU A 322 3.77 -18.18 0.99
C GLU A 322 2.96 -16.87 0.91
N LEU A 323 3.70 -15.75 0.86
CA LEU A 323 3.20 -14.37 0.81
C LEU A 323 2.87 -13.91 -0.62
N PRO A 324 1.60 -13.62 -0.95
CA PRO A 324 1.26 -12.59 -1.91
C PRO A 324 0.63 -11.39 -1.20
N TYR A 325 1.35 -10.25 -1.28
CA TYR A 325 0.91 -8.89 -0.95
C TYR A 325 0.71 -8.49 0.54
N CYS A 326 1.51 -7.49 0.93
CA CYS A 326 1.47 -6.67 2.16
C CYS A 326 1.21 -7.39 3.49
N PRO A 327 2.23 -7.58 4.34
CA PRO A 327 1.95 -7.90 5.73
C PRO A 327 1.37 -6.63 6.39
N LEU A 328 0.42 -6.80 7.31
CA LEU A 328 -0.33 -5.76 8.05
C LEU A 328 0.54 -4.56 8.48
N PRO A 329 -0.01 -3.33 8.66
CA PRO A 329 0.76 -2.16 9.13
C PRO A 329 1.61 -2.46 10.39
N GLU A 330 1.07 -3.28 11.30
CA GLU A 330 1.75 -3.71 12.52
C GLU A 330 3.03 -4.53 12.25
N SER A 331 3.10 -5.28 11.15
CA SER A 331 4.22 -6.18 10.86
C SER A 331 5.48 -5.44 10.39
N ILE A 332 5.33 -4.38 9.59
CA ILE A 332 6.47 -3.60 9.07
C ILE A 332 6.95 -2.61 10.13
N GLU A 333 6.05 -2.05 10.93
CA GLU A 333 6.46 -1.26 12.10
C GLU A 333 7.25 -2.12 13.10
N GLN A 334 6.76 -3.32 13.40
CA GLN A 334 7.48 -4.27 14.25
C GLN A 334 8.82 -4.71 13.63
N LEU A 335 8.87 -4.90 12.30
CA LEU A 335 10.11 -5.18 11.59
C LEU A 335 11.10 -4.03 11.73
N LEU A 336 10.66 -2.79 11.47
CA LEU A 336 11.49 -1.60 11.61
C LEU A 336 11.99 -1.44 13.04
N ARG A 337 11.11 -1.57 14.04
CA ARG A 337 11.44 -1.49 15.46
C ARG A 337 12.42 -2.56 15.93
N SER A 338 12.35 -3.78 15.39
CA SER A 338 13.25 -4.88 15.75
C SER A 338 14.62 -4.80 15.07
N HIS A 339 14.71 -4.13 13.92
CA HIS A 339 15.94 -4.04 13.12
C HIS A 339 16.80 -2.81 13.42
N VAL A 340 16.19 -1.80 14.04
CA VAL A 340 16.79 -0.51 14.37
C VAL A 340 17.18 -0.47 15.86
N SER A 341 18.21 0.31 16.23
CA SER A 341 18.56 0.46 17.65
C SER A 341 17.45 1.19 18.43
N PRO A 342 17.28 0.92 19.74
CA PRO A 342 16.25 1.60 20.54
C PRO A 342 16.34 3.13 20.50
N GLU A 343 17.57 3.66 20.47
CA GLU A 343 17.84 5.09 20.42
C GLU A 343 17.40 5.69 19.07
N LEU A 344 17.67 4.98 17.98
CA LEU A 344 17.27 5.41 16.64
C LEU A 344 15.75 5.28 16.45
N TRP A 345 15.13 4.25 17.01
CA TRP A 345 13.66 4.14 17.06
C TRP A 345 13.03 5.30 17.82
N GLN A 346 13.63 5.72 18.94
CA GLN A 346 13.17 6.88 19.70
C GLN A 346 13.27 8.16 18.87
N LEU A 347 14.36 8.36 18.13
CA LEU A 347 14.52 9.51 17.23
C LEU A 347 13.45 9.53 16.13
N LEU A 348 13.21 8.38 15.47
CA LEU A 348 12.18 8.26 14.43
C LEU A 348 10.77 8.51 14.99
N SER A 349 10.48 7.98 16.18
CA SER A 349 9.19 8.18 16.87
C SER A 349 8.98 9.66 17.23
N GLN A 350 10.03 10.34 17.72
CA GLN A 350 9.96 11.77 18.01
C GLN A 350 9.78 12.61 16.75
N ALA A 351 10.49 12.28 15.67
CA ALA A 351 10.30 12.94 14.37
C ALA A 351 8.86 12.79 13.88
N ALA A 352 8.29 11.59 13.96
CA ALA A 352 6.91 11.31 13.58
C ALA A 352 5.90 12.11 14.41
N ASN A 353 6.10 12.20 15.73
CA ASN A 353 5.25 12.98 16.62
C ASN A 353 5.28 14.49 16.30
N ILE A 354 6.47 15.05 16.03
CA ILE A 354 6.60 16.48 15.66
C ILE A 354 5.92 16.75 14.31
N ALA A 355 6.09 15.85 13.33
CA ALA A 355 5.42 15.96 12.05
C ALA A 355 3.89 15.92 12.24
N GLN A 356 3.38 14.97 13.02
CA GLN A 356 1.95 14.82 13.29
C GLN A 356 1.34 16.05 13.98
N GLN A 357 2.03 16.64 14.97
CA GLN A 357 1.57 17.86 15.65
C GLN A 357 1.38 19.04 14.69
N ARG A 358 2.08 19.02 13.55
CA ARG A 358 2.00 20.04 12.51
C ARG A 358 1.08 19.65 11.35
N GLY A 359 0.41 18.49 11.44
CA GLY A 359 -0.44 17.95 10.38
C GLY A 359 0.32 17.33 9.22
N TRP A 360 1.61 17.04 9.37
CA TRP A 360 2.45 16.46 8.32
C TRP A 360 2.50 14.93 8.39
N GLN A 361 2.74 14.32 7.24
CA GLN A 361 2.97 12.89 7.11
C GLN A 361 4.47 12.63 6.94
N LEU A 362 5.04 11.75 7.78
CA LEU A 362 6.46 11.44 7.76
C LEU A 362 6.69 10.04 7.21
N TYR A 363 7.64 9.92 6.30
CA TYR A 363 8.00 8.66 5.66
C TYR A 363 9.51 8.41 5.75
N ILE A 364 9.88 7.16 6.00
CA ILE A 364 11.22 6.66 5.66
C ILE A 364 11.17 6.12 4.23
N VAL A 365 12.15 6.46 3.40
CA VAL A 365 12.08 6.22 1.95
C VAL A 365 13.35 5.58 1.40
N GLY A 366 13.27 4.99 0.21
CA GLY A 366 14.45 4.66 -0.58
C GLY A 366 15.23 3.45 -0.09
N GLY A 367 16.56 3.61 -0.06
CA GLY A 367 17.49 2.50 0.20
C GLY A 367 17.29 1.85 1.57
N ALA A 368 16.91 2.63 2.58
CA ALA A 368 16.64 2.12 3.93
C ALA A 368 15.46 1.14 3.94
N VAL A 369 14.37 1.44 3.22
CA VAL A 369 13.20 0.56 3.10
C VAL A 369 13.56 -0.71 2.32
N ARG A 370 14.30 -0.57 1.23
CA ARG A 370 14.79 -1.71 0.44
C ARG A 370 15.63 -2.66 1.30
N ASP A 371 16.60 -2.11 2.02
CA ASP A 371 17.56 -2.89 2.81
C ASP A 371 16.85 -3.55 4.01
N LEU A 372 15.83 -2.90 4.58
CA LEU A 372 14.90 -3.49 5.56
C LEU A 372 14.19 -4.73 5.02
N LEU A 373 13.65 -4.65 3.81
CA LEU A 373 12.91 -5.75 3.19
C LEU A 373 13.80 -6.92 2.74
N LEU A 374 15.07 -6.65 2.39
CA LEU A 374 16.03 -7.68 1.96
C LEU A 374 16.65 -8.48 3.12
N ALA A 375 16.70 -7.90 4.32
CA ALA A 375 17.38 -8.50 5.46
C ALA A 375 16.47 -8.60 6.70
N PRO A 376 15.35 -9.34 6.66
CA PRO A 376 14.36 -9.39 7.74
C PRO A 376 14.81 -10.12 9.02
N ASN A 377 16.03 -10.67 9.03
CA ASN A 377 16.59 -11.42 10.16
C ASN A 377 17.94 -10.87 10.65
N HIS A 378 18.39 -9.72 10.14
CA HIS A 378 19.70 -9.15 10.49
C HIS A 378 19.54 -7.69 10.93
N LYS A 379 20.13 -7.33 12.08
CA LYS A 379 20.17 -5.93 12.52
C LYS A 379 20.82 -5.07 11.45
N LEU A 380 20.10 -4.05 10.99
CA LEU A 380 20.59 -3.12 9.99
C LEU A 380 21.34 -2.00 10.70
N ALA A 381 22.63 -1.86 10.39
CA ALA A 381 23.36 -0.64 10.71
C ALA A 381 22.97 0.42 9.68
N LEU A 382 21.80 1.04 9.86
CA LEU A 382 21.38 2.20 9.07
C LEU A 382 22.24 3.40 9.48
N THR A 383 23.34 3.61 8.76
CA THR A 383 24.21 4.78 8.97
C THR A 383 23.72 6.02 8.20
N ASP A 384 22.80 5.81 7.27
CA ASP A 384 22.25 6.82 6.37
C ASP A 384 20.74 6.59 6.23
N ILE A 385 19.95 7.62 6.55
CA ILE A 385 18.49 7.54 6.64
C ILE A 385 17.87 8.70 5.89
N ASP A 386 17.08 8.36 4.87
CA ASP A 386 16.28 9.32 4.12
C ASP A 386 14.87 9.41 4.72
N LEU A 387 14.51 10.59 5.19
CA LEU A 387 13.17 10.95 5.63
C LEU A 387 12.54 11.96 4.68
N VAL A 388 11.27 11.72 4.34
CA VAL A 388 10.46 12.63 3.51
C VAL A 388 9.24 13.08 4.29
N VAL A 389 9.01 14.39 4.29
CA VAL A 389 7.84 15.04 4.90
C VAL A 389 6.87 15.44 3.79
N ASP A 390 5.64 14.94 3.86
CA ASP A 390 4.52 15.36 3.01
C ASP A 390 3.58 16.27 3.81
N GLY A 391 3.34 17.47 3.30
CA GLY A 391 2.48 18.49 3.91
C GLY A 391 1.00 18.37 3.55
N ASP A 392 0.58 17.24 2.98
CA ASP A 392 -0.81 17.00 2.53
C ASP A 392 -1.25 18.04 1.49
N GLY A 393 -0.31 18.41 0.61
CA GLY A 393 -0.51 19.31 -0.51
C GLY A 393 -0.82 20.77 -0.16
N ARG A 394 -0.78 21.19 1.12
CA ARG A 394 -0.86 22.61 1.48
C ARG A 394 0.37 23.34 0.93
N SER A 395 0.17 24.17 -0.09
CA SER A 395 1.19 24.94 -0.78
C SER A 395 1.95 25.94 0.12
N SER A 396 1.51 26.14 1.36
CA SER A 396 2.19 26.90 2.42
C SER A 396 3.39 26.20 3.07
N ASP A 397 3.59 24.90 2.83
CA ASP A 397 4.53 24.08 3.61
C ASP A 397 5.88 23.85 2.90
N ALA A 398 6.23 24.74 1.98
CA ALA A 398 7.53 24.78 1.33
C ALA A 398 8.64 24.95 2.39
N GLY A 399 9.36 23.86 2.70
CA GLY A 399 10.36 23.80 3.77
C GLY A 399 9.94 23.00 5.02
N ALA A 400 8.87 22.21 4.98
CA ALA A 400 8.47 21.31 6.07
C ALA A 400 9.62 20.41 6.57
N GLY A 401 10.43 19.87 5.65
CA GLY A 401 11.63 19.08 6.00
C GLY A 401 12.66 19.87 6.82
N VAL A 402 12.95 21.11 6.41
CA VAL A 402 13.89 22.01 7.13
C VAL A 402 13.36 22.37 8.52
N ASN A 403 12.06 22.62 8.61
CA ASN A 403 11.38 22.91 9.86
C ASN A 403 11.42 21.71 10.82
N LEU A 404 11.20 20.49 10.31
CA LEU A 404 11.30 19.26 11.08
C LEU A 404 12.74 19.03 11.58
N ALA A 405 13.73 19.17 10.69
CA ALA A 405 15.14 19.05 11.05
C ALA A 405 15.56 20.06 12.12
N SER A 406 15.10 21.31 12.01
CA SER A 406 15.36 22.35 13.01
C SER A 406 14.72 22.06 14.36
N ALA A 407 13.53 21.43 14.37
CA ALA A 407 12.87 21.00 15.61
C ALA A 407 13.62 19.84 16.27
N LEU A 408 14.08 18.86 15.48
CA LEU A 408 14.88 17.73 15.95
C LEU A 408 16.25 18.18 16.48
N GLN A 409 16.92 19.13 15.84
CA GLN A 409 18.19 19.69 16.32
C GLN A 409 18.07 20.27 17.74
N LYS A 410 16.95 20.93 18.07
CA LYS A 410 16.71 21.47 19.42
C LYS A 410 16.62 20.37 20.48
N LEU A 411 16.09 19.21 20.12
CA LEU A 411 16.03 18.04 21.01
C LEU A 411 17.36 17.29 21.09
N TYR A 412 18.15 17.32 20.01
CA TYR A 412 19.44 16.67 19.89
C TYR A 412 20.55 17.70 19.57
N PRO A 413 20.95 18.54 20.53
CA PRO A 413 21.93 19.62 20.31
C PRO A 413 23.34 19.13 19.93
N ALA A 414 23.63 17.84 20.16
CA ALA A 414 24.87 17.19 19.72
C ALA A 414 24.93 16.94 18.19
N SER A 415 23.84 17.18 17.46
CA SER A 415 23.78 17.04 16.01
C SER A 415 24.15 18.35 15.31
N ARG A 416 24.86 18.23 14.18
CA ARG A 416 25.09 19.35 13.27
C ARG A 416 23.98 19.37 12.22
N LEU A 417 23.34 20.53 12.06
CA LEU A 417 22.32 20.79 11.04
C LEU A 417 22.96 21.50 9.84
N ASP A 418 22.93 20.88 8.66
CA ASP A 418 23.33 21.50 7.40
C ASP A 418 22.09 21.68 6.50
N ILE A 419 21.74 22.94 6.20
CA ILE A 419 20.55 23.29 5.40
C ILE A 419 20.96 23.63 3.97
N HIS A 420 20.31 23.01 2.99
CA HIS A 420 20.55 23.24 1.57
C HIS A 420 19.34 23.96 0.94
N GLY A 421 19.41 25.30 0.92
CA GLY A 421 18.27 26.17 0.58
C GLY A 421 17.67 26.00 -0.82
N GLN A 422 18.49 25.69 -1.84
CA GLN A 422 18.00 25.47 -3.22
C GLN A 422 17.13 24.22 -3.37
N PHE A 423 17.25 23.24 -2.46
CA PHE A 423 16.60 21.94 -2.58
C PHE A 423 15.55 21.67 -1.49
N GLN A 424 15.38 22.62 -0.55
CA GLN A 424 14.53 22.48 0.64
C GLN A 424 14.81 21.20 1.44
N THR A 425 16.08 20.81 1.50
CA THR A 425 16.58 19.64 2.24
C THR A 425 17.44 20.08 3.41
N ALA A 426 17.39 19.32 4.49
CA ALA A 426 18.22 19.51 5.67
C ALA A 426 18.84 18.17 6.08
N ALA A 427 20.11 18.19 6.47
CA ALA A 427 20.85 17.03 6.94
C ALA A 427 21.17 17.21 8.44
N LEU A 428 20.89 16.18 9.24
CA LEU A 428 21.32 16.07 10.64
C LEU A 428 22.46 15.06 10.74
N LEU A 429 23.60 15.53 11.24
CA LEU A 429 24.84 14.76 11.28
C LEU A 429 25.28 14.54 12.73
N TRP A 430 25.48 13.27 13.10
CA TRP A 430 26.14 12.88 14.35
C TRP A 430 27.52 12.31 14.06
N HIS A 431 28.53 12.73 14.82
CA HIS A 431 29.89 12.22 14.72
C HIS A 431 30.32 11.54 16.03
N LYS A 432 30.64 10.25 15.97
CA LYS A 432 31.15 9.46 17.12
C LYS A 432 30.30 9.62 18.39
N ASN A 433 28.99 9.71 18.22
CA ASN A 433 28.05 9.84 19.32
C ASN A 433 27.95 8.50 20.09
N SER A 434 27.79 8.56 21.42
CA SER A 434 27.72 7.37 22.27
C SER A 434 26.48 6.51 22.01
N ALA A 435 25.36 7.10 21.57
CA ALA A 435 24.12 6.43 21.24
C ALA A 435 24.03 6.02 19.76
N PHE A 436 24.47 6.88 18.84
CA PHE A 436 24.25 6.69 17.39
C PHE A 436 25.52 6.35 16.59
N GLY A 437 26.71 6.46 17.17
CA GLY A 437 27.96 6.38 16.42
C GLY A 437 28.07 7.52 15.41
N SER A 438 28.29 7.20 14.14
CA SER A 438 28.24 8.16 13.03
C SER A 438 26.97 7.93 12.22
N LEU A 439 26.00 8.84 12.38
CA LEU A 439 24.67 8.75 11.76
C LEU A 439 24.42 9.98 10.91
N TRP A 440 23.91 9.77 9.70
CA TRP A 440 23.42 10.80 8.79
C TRP A 440 21.91 10.61 8.62
N VAL A 441 21.14 11.67 8.91
CA VAL A 441 19.70 11.71 8.64
C VAL A 441 19.40 12.85 7.69
N ASP A 442 19.04 12.51 6.46
CA ASP A 442 18.58 13.45 5.44
C ASP A 442 17.08 13.62 5.54
N ILE A 443 16.62 14.87 5.65
CA ILE A 443 15.21 15.24 5.77
C ILE A 443 14.85 16.15 4.61
N ALA A 444 13.97 15.65 3.75
CA ALA A 444 13.48 16.34 2.57
C ALA A 444 11.98 16.64 2.68
N THR A 445 11.56 17.75 2.09
CA THR A 445 10.14 17.96 1.79
C THR A 445 9.82 17.18 0.51
N ALA A 446 8.69 16.46 0.47
CA ALA A 446 8.25 15.73 -0.71
C ALA A 446 8.17 16.69 -1.90
N ARG A 447 8.75 16.27 -3.04
CA ARG A 447 8.91 17.16 -4.19
C ARG A 447 8.81 16.45 -5.53
N THR A 448 8.36 17.21 -6.53
CA THR A 448 8.42 16.86 -7.94
C THR A 448 9.71 17.40 -8.55
N GLU A 449 10.25 16.70 -9.54
CA GLU A 449 11.39 17.15 -10.33
C GLU A 449 10.97 17.33 -11.78
N PHE A 450 11.23 18.50 -12.35
CA PHE A 450 11.03 18.78 -13.77
C PHE A 450 12.37 19.05 -14.45
N TYR A 451 12.65 18.32 -15.53
CA TYR A 451 13.87 18.48 -16.32
C TYR A 451 13.56 19.37 -17.53
N PRO A 452 14.05 20.63 -17.57
CA PRO A 452 13.73 21.55 -18.67
C PRO A 452 14.26 21.06 -20.02
N TYR A 453 15.36 20.31 -20.00
CA TYR A 453 15.92 19.58 -21.13
C TYR A 453 16.67 18.34 -20.60
N PRO A 454 16.95 17.32 -21.44
CA PRO A 454 17.62 16.10 -20.99
C PRO A 454 19.00 16.39 -20.40
N ALA A 455 19.40 15.65 -19.37
CA ALA A 455 20.65 15.82 -18.62
C ALA A 455 20.84 17.17 -17.87
N ALA A 456 19.83 18.04 -17.83
CA ALA A 456 19.83 19.25 -17.00
C ALA A 456 19.74 18.92 -15.50
N ASN A 457 20.02 19.91 -14.66
CA ASN A 457 19.60 19.85 -13.26
C ASN A 457 18.06 20.02 -13.19
N PRO A 458 17.38 19.26 -12.31
CA PRO A 458 15.94 19.39 -12.17
C PRO A 458 15.54 20.67 -11.44
N GLU A 459 14.42 21.26 -11.84
CA GLU A 459 13.67 22.22 -11.05
C GLU A 459 12.79 21.47 -10.04
N VAL A 460 12.75 21.94 -8.79
CA VAL A 460 12.03 21.28 -7.68
C VAL A 460 10.83 22.09 -7.20
N GLU A 461 9.74 21.42 -6.88
CA GLU A 461 8.52 22.00 -6.31
C GLU A 461 7.92 21.04 -5.28
N ALA A 462 7.40 21.57 -4.17
CA ALA A 462 6.74 20.77 -3.14
C ALA A 462 5.57 19.97 -3.73
N SER A 463 5.43 18.72 -3.31
CA SER A 463 4.50 17.76 -3.92
C SER A 463 4.08 16.66 -2.95
N SER A 464 3.24 15.72 -3.43
CA SER A 464 2.89 14.52 -2.66
C SER A 464 4.03 13.48 -2.64
N ILE A 465 3.98 12.57 -1.66
CA ILE A 465 4.90 11.43 -1.54
C ILE A 465 4.90 10.55 -2.79
N ARG A 466 3.76 10.36 -3.44
CA ARG A 466 3.65 9.56 -4.67
C ARG A 466 4.51 10.16 -5.79
N GLN A 467 4.49 11.49 -5.93
CA GLN A 467 5.29 12.19 -6.93
C GLN A 467 6.78 12.21 -6.55
N ASP A 468 7.11 12.30 -5.26
CA ASP A 468 8.50 12.15 -4.79
C ASP A 468 9.08 10.76 -5.08
N LEU A 469 8.26 9.70 -4.95
CA LEU A 469 8.69 8.35 -5.28
C LEU A 469 8.81 8.15 -6.80
N TYR A 470 7.95 8.78 -7.60
CA TYR A 470 7.98 8.66 -9.07
C TYR A 470 9.27 9.21 -9.69
N ARG A 471 9.82 10.31 -9.15
CA ARG A 471 11.07 10.91 -9.67
C ARG A 471 12.32 10.07 -9.39
N ARG A 472 12.24 8.99 -8.62
CA ARG A 472 13.39 8.14 -8.25
C ARG A 472 13.89 7.33 -9.45
N ASP A 473 14.95 6.57 -9.22
CA ASP A 473 15.66 5.84 -10.27
C ASP A 473 15.03 4.48 -10.59
N PHE A 474 14.78 3.66 -9.57
CA PHE A 474 14.29 2.28 -9.73
C PHE A 474 13.13 1.98 -8.79
N THR A 475 12.27 1.06 -9.21
CA THR A 475 11.10 0.60 -8.44
C THR A 475 11.49 0.15 -7.02
N ILE A 476 12.57 -0.62 -6.89
CA ILE A 476 13.11 -1.11 -5.62
C ILE A 476 13.57 0.01 -4.66
N ASN A 477 13.84 1.22 -5.17
CA ASN A 477 14.21 2.40 -4.40
C ASN A 477 13.04 3.41 -4.31
N ALA A 478 11.90 3.12 -4.94
CA ALA A 478 10.69 3.94 -4.94
C ALA A 478 9.65 3.40 -3.94
N LEU A 479 10.15 2.95 -2.78
CA LEU A 479 9.37 2.44 -1.66
C LEU A 479 9.42 3.44 -0.50
N ALA A 480 8.31 3.57 0.23
CA ALA A 480 8.22 4.37 1.44
C ALA A 480 7.49 3.63 2.55
N VAL A 481 7.87 3.83 3.81
CA VAL A 481 7.12 3.36 4.97
C VAL A 481 6.69 4.57 5.78
N ARG A 482 5.39 4.66 6.08
CA ARG A 482 4.83 5.74 6.89
C ARG A 482 5.20 5.56 8.36
N LEU A 483 5.67 6.62 8.98
CA LEU A 483 6.03 6.67 10.41
C LEU A 483 4.98 7.39 11.26
N SER A 484 4.12 8.21 10.66
CA SER A 484 3.07 8.94 11.38
C SER A 484 1.73 8.20 11.42
N VAL A 485 0.99 8.37 12.51
CA VAL A 485 -0.38 7.87 12.74
C VAL A 485 -1.37 8.61 11.78
N PRO A 486 -2.53 8.04 11.38
CA PRO A 486 -3.16 6.80 11.85
C PRO A 486 -2.59 5.50 11.26
N ARG A 487 -1.85 5.56 10.14
CA ARG A 487 -1.36 4.39 9.40
C ARG A 487 0.15 4.19 9.57
N SER A 488 0.63 4.23 10.82
CA SER A 488 2.04 3.93 11.11
C SER A 488 2.38 2.50 10.65
N GLY A 489 3.54 2.32 10.03
CA GLY A 489 3.98 1.04 9.46
C GLY A 489 3.43 0.72 8.07
N GLU A 490 2.61 1.59 7.45
CA GLU A 490 2.10 1.38 6.09
C GLU A 490 3.22 1.48 5.05
N LEU A 491 3.47 0.38 4.31
CA LEU A 491 4.36 0.38 3.14
C LEU A 491 3.62 0.89 1.91
N LEU A 492 4.11 2.00 1.36
CA LEU A 492 3.67 2.55 0.10
C LEU A 492 4.56 2.02 -1.04
N ASP A 493 3.98 1.15 -1.86
CA ASP A 493 4.55 0.68 -3.13
C ASP A 493 3.59 1.02 -4.28
N PHE A 494 3.88 2.11 -4.99
CA PHE A 494 3.08 2.55 -6.14
C PHE A 494 3.51 1.91 -7.46
N PHE A 495 4.69 1.28 -7.51
CA PHE A 495 5.38 0.96 -8.76
C PHE A 495 5.85 -0.50 -8.87
N GLY A 496 5.47 -1.35 -7.92
CA GLY A 496 5.81 -2.77 -7.90
C GLY A 496 7.22 -3.06 -7.41
N GLY A 497 7.81 -2.17 -6.60
CA GLY A 497 9.16 -2.35 -6.05
C GLY A 497 9.31 -3.61 -5.20
N LEU A 498 8.26 -4.04 -4.49
CA LEU A 498 8.27 -5.28 -3.72
C LEU A 498 8.33 -6.52 -4.62
N GLN A 499 7.62 -6.48 -5.75
CA GLN A 499 7.62 -7.57 -6.73
C GLN A 499 9.00 -7.69 -7.40
N ASP A 500 9.60 -6.55 -7.78
CA ASP A 500 10.94 -6.52 -8.37
C ASP A 500 12.02 -6.93 -7.36
N LEU A 501 11.86 -6.59 -6.08
CA LEU A 501 12.74 -7.09 -5.01
C LEU A 501 12.70 -8.62 -4.89
N LYS A 502 11.49 -9.21 -4.89
CA LYS A 502 11.32 -10.67 -4.88
C LYS A 502 11.89 -11.33 -6.14
N ALA A 503 11.65 -10.72 -7.30
CA ALA A 503 12.13 -11.21 -8.59
C ALA A 503 13.63 -10.94 -8.84
N ARG A 504 14.29 -10.21 -7.94
CA ARG A 504 15.69 -9.76 -8.06
C ARG A 504 15.96 -8.97 -9.34
N LYS A 505 15.07 -8.04 -9.67
CA LYS A 505 15.12 -7.22 -10.88
C LYS A 505 15.40 -5.75 -10.57
N ILE A 506 16.19 -5.11 -11.41
CA ILE A 506 16.36 -3.65 -11.47
C ILE A 506 15.47 -3.13 -12.60
N ARG A 507 14.38 -2.45 -12.24
CA ARG A 507 13.42 -1.87 -13.17
C ARG A 507 13.32 -0.36 -12.99
N VAL A 508 13.29 0.37 -14.10
CA VAL A 508 13.09 1.83 -14.13
C VAL A 508 11.62 2.21 -14.05
N LEU A 509 11.30 3.40 -13.52
CA LEU A 509 9.92 3.86 -13.35
C LEU A 509 9.24 4.28 -14.66
N HIS A 510 10.00 4.80 -15.62
CA HIS A 510 9.50 5.30 -16.90
C HIS A 510 10.58 5.26 -18.00
N ALA A 511 10.14 5.17 -19.27
CA ALA A 511 11.01 5.00 -20.43
C ALA A 511 12.03 6.14 -20.61
N ASN A 512 11.64 7.37 -20.26
CA ASN A 512 12.47 8.57 -20.46
C ASN A 512 13.51 8.76 -19.35
N SER A 513 13.49 7.96 -18.29
CA SER A 513 14.35 8.13 -17.12
C SER A 513 15.85 8.23 -17.47
N PHE A 514 16.33 7.44 -18.43
CA PHE A 514 17.74 7.48 -18.82
C PHE A 514 18.05 8.68 -19.72
N ILE A 515 17.10 9.12 -20.54
CA ILE A 515 17.22 10.33 -21.35
C ILE A 515 17.31 11.55 -20.43
N GLU A 516 16.42 11.64 -19.44
CA GLU A 516 16.40 12.70 -18.43
C GLU A 516 17.69 12.72 -17.61
N ASP A 517 18.15 11.55 -17.14
CA ASP A 517 19.35 11.42 -16.31
C ASP A 517 20.18 10.17 -16.63
N PRO A 518 21.25 10.29 -17.44
CA PRO A 518 22.09 9.15 -17.81
C PRO A 518 22.94 8.60 -16.64
N THR A 519 23.05 9.33 -15.52
CA THR A 519 23.74 8.80 -14.33
C THR A 519 23.02 7.59 -13.76
N ARG A 520 21.71 7.46 -14.03
CA ARG A 520 20.91 6.28 -13.67
C ARG A 520 21.40 5.00 -14.35
N ILE A 521 22.05 5.07 -15.52
CA ILE A 521 22.65 3.87 -16.16
C ILE A 521 23.76 3.30 -15.26
N TYR A 522 24.63 4.16 -14.73
CA TYR A 522 25.72 3.77 -13.83
C TYR A 522 25.17 3.26 -12.50
N ARG A 523 24.11 3.88 -12.00
CA ARG A 523 23.40 3.43 -10.80
C ARG A 523 22.74 2.07 -10.99
N ALA A 524 22.13 1.81 -12.15
CA ALA A 524 21.51 0.51 -12.47
C ALA A 524 22.54 -0.61 -12.34
N VAL A 525 23.70 -0.45 -12.99
CA VAL A 525 24.79 -1.42 -12.91
C VAL A 525 25.33 -1.55 -11.49
N ARG A 526 25.50 -0.43 -10.78
CA ARG A 526 25.96 -0.45 -9.38
C ARG A 526 25.01 -1.23 -8.49
N PHE A 527 23.69 -1.05 -8.61
CA PHE A 527 22.70 -1.78 -7.83
C PHE A 527 22.58 -3.25 -8.26
N ALA A 528 22.56 -3.53 -9.57
CA ALA A 528 22.54 -4.89 -10.10
C ALA A 528 23.70 -5.73 -9.53
N VAL A 529 24.92 -5.21 -9.60
CA VAL A 529 26.10 -5.93 -9.10
C VAL A 529 26.17 -5.95 -7.57
N ARG A 530 25.81 -4.87 -6.87
CA ARG A 530 25.82 -4.82 -5.41
C ARG A 530 24.84 -5.81 -4.79
N LEU A 531 23.64 -5.93 -5.36
CA LEU A 531 22.54 -6.74 -4.82
C LEU A 531 22.50 -8.15 -5.43
N GLY A 532 23.27 -8.41 -6.49
CA GLY A 532 23.19 -9.65 -7.26
C GLY A 532 21.88 -9.79 -8.03
N PHE A 533 21.37 -8.66 -8.53
CA PHE A 533 20.11 -8.55 -9.28
C PHE A 533 20.40 -8.43 -10.77
N GLU A 534 19.40 -8.75 -11.60
CA GLU A 534 19.46 -8.60 -13.05
C GLU A 534 18.77 -7.32 -13.49
N ILE A 535 19.29 -6.66 -14.53
CA ILE A 535 18.59 -5.55 -15.16
C ILE A 535 17.43 -6.14 -15.98
N GLU A 536 16.24 -5.59 -15.78
CA GLU A 536 15.04 -6.07 -16.46
C GLU A 536 15.13 -5.81 -17.99
N PRO A 537 14.69 -6.75 -18.86
CA PRO A 537 14.95 -6.65 -20.30
C PRO A 537 14.43 -5.38 -20.96
N GLN A 538 13.27 -4.86 -20.53
CA GLN A 538 12.73 -3.60 -21.06
C GLN A 538 13.57 -2.40 -20.59
N THR A 539 14.02 -2.41 -19.34
CA THR A 539 14.94 -1.42 -18.78
C THR A 539 16.28 -1.42 -19.52
N GLU A 540 16.85 -2.58 -19.85
CA GLU A 540 18.02 -2.68 -20.72
C GLU A 540 17.75 -2.10 -22.11
N GLY A 541 16.58 -2.40 -22.70
CA GLY A 541 16.13 -1.82 -23.97
C GLY A 541 16.09 -0.29 -23.92
N TYR A 542 15.60 0.29 -22.83
CA TYR A 542 15.60 1.76 -22.64
C TYR A 542 17.00 2.33 -22.51
N ILE A 543 17.93 1.64 -21.83
CA ILE A 543 19.34 2.06 -21.76
C ILE A 543 19.95 2.11 -23.16
N ARG A 544 19.78 1.04 -23.95
CA ARG A 544 20.30 0.98 -25.33
C ARG A 544 19.70 2.06 -26.21
N HIS A 545 18.37 2.23 -26.14
CA HIS A 545 17.68 3.28 -26.91
C HIS A 545 18.17 4.69 -26.56
N ALA A 546 18.35 4.99 -25.27
CA ALA A 546 18.90 6.26 -24.81
C ALA A 546 20.30 6.53 -25.41
N LEU A 547 21.18 5.52 -25.40
CA LEU A 547 22.54 5.61 -25.94
C LEU A 547 22.54 5.79 -27.47
N GLU A 548 21.71 5.02 -28.18
CA GLU A 548 21.60 5.04 -29.65
C GLU A 548 20.95 6.32 -30.18
N SER A 549 20.06 6.95 -29.41
CA SER A 549 19.41 8.21 -29.79
C SER A 549 20.37 9.37 -30.04
N GLY A 550 21.62 9.24 -29.56
CA GLY A 550 22.66 10.27 -29.67
C GLY A 550 22.32 11.56 -28.92
N ILE A 551 21.33 11.54 -28.02
CA ILE A 551 20.83 12.74 -27.34
C ILE A 551 21.91 13.38 -26.47
N TYR A 552 22.75 12.57 -25.83
CA TYR A 552 23.83 13.04 -24.98
C TYR A 552 24.92 13.78 -25.77
N TYR A 553 25.21 13.36 -27.00
CA TYR A 553 26.20 14.01 -27.87
C TYR A 553 25.68 15.34 -28.41
N ARG A 554 24.41 15.38 -28.83
CA ARG A 554 23.76 16.63 -29.26
C ARG A 554 23.79 17.66 -28.15
N ILE A 555 23.46 17.27 -26.93
CA ILE A 555 23.40 18.19 -25.79
C ILE A 555 24.80 18.66 -25.36
N GLN A 556 25.83 17.79 -25.38
CA GLN A 556 27.21 18.21 -25.13
C GLN A 556 27.77 19.15 -26.21
N GLY A 557 27.30 19.02 -27.45
CA GLY A 557 27.69 19.89 -28.57
C GLY A 557 26.96 21.23 -28.61
N GLU A 558 25.67 21.26 -28.28
CA GLU A 558 24.84 22.47 -28.28
C GLU A 558 25.05 23.34 -27.03
N ASN A 559 25.20 22.72 -25.87
CA ASN A 559 25.48 23.41 -24.60
C ASN A 559 26.96 23.18 -24.25
N GLY A 560 27.82 24.14 -24.60
CA GLY A 560 29.30 24.06 -24.57
C GLY A 560 29.99 23.74 -23.22
N ARG A 561 29.23 23.33 -22.22
CA ARG A 561 29.60 22.51 -21.05
C ARG A 561 28.31 22.19 -20.32
N VAL A 562 28.11 20.93 -19.93
CA VAL A 562 27.10 20.53 -18.93
C VAL A 562 27.86 20.08 -17.67
N PRO A 563 28.45 21.00 -16.87
CA PRO A 563 29.37 20.64 -15.78
C PRO A 563 28.74 19.71 -14.74
N ALA A 564 27.42 19.82 -14.57
CA ALA A 564 26.66 19.00 -13.64
C ALA A 564 26.65 17.52 -14.03
N LEU A 565 26.55 17.21 -15.34
CA LEU A 565 26.51 15.82 -15.79
C LEU A 565 27.86 15.13 -15.63
N GLU A 566 28.94 15.78 -16.05
CA GLU A 566 30.30 15.25 -15.92
C GLU A 566 30.65 14.98 -14.45
N THR A 567 30.29 15.90 -13.55
CA THR A 567 30.53 15.77 -12.12
C THR A 567 29.76 14.60 -11.52
N ARG A 568 28.48 14.43 -11.88
CA ARG A 568 27.64 13.32 -11.39
C ARG A 568 28.10 11.96 -11.93
N LEU A 569 28.43 11.87 -13.23
CA LEU A 569 28.98 10.66 -13.83
C LEU A 569 30.32 10.26 -13.18
N LYS A 570 31.20 11.23 -12.94
CA LYS A 570 32.46 11.01 -12.21
C LYS A 570 32.21 10.45 -10.81
N SER A 571 31.22 10.98 -10.09
CA SER A 571 30.87 10.50 -8.75
C SER A 571 30.35 9.07 -8.75
N GLU A 572 29.43 8.73 -9.66
CA GLU A 572 28.93 7.35 -9.78
C GLU A 572 30.03 6.36 -10.20
N LEU A 573 30.91 6.75 -11.13
CA LEU A 573 32.07 5.95 -11.51
C LEU A 573 33.03 5.75 -10.32
N LYS A 574 33.27 6.79 -9.52
CA LYS A 574 34.10 6.68 -8.31
C LYS A 574 33.52 5.66 -7.32
N TYR A 575 32.20 5.67 -7.09
CA TYR A 575 31.55 4.67 -6.22
C TYR A 575 31.75 3.25 -6.74
N ILE A 576 31.61 3.04 -8.06
CA ILE A 576 31.84 1.73 -8.69
C ILE A 576 33.30 1.29 -8.50
N LEU A 577 34.27 2.16 -8.77
CA LEU A 577 35.71 1.83 -8.71
C LEU A 577 36.23 1.59 -7.29
N GLN A 578 35.60 2.19 -6.27
CA GLN A 578 35.95 1.96 -4.86
C GLN A 578 35.38 0.64 -4.32
N ALA A 579 34.36 0.08 -4.96
CA ALA A 579 33.70 -1.13 -4.52
C ALA A 579 34.55 -2.39 -4.82
N PRO A 580 34.43 -3.46 -4.01
CA PRO A 580 35.15 -4.72 -4.27
C PRO A 580 34.72 -5.39 -5.58
N TYR A 581 33.49 -5.11 -6.03
CA TYR A 581 32.87 -5.66 -7.23
C TYR A 581 33.10 -4.80 -8.50
N TRP A 582 34.00 -3.82 -8.48
CA TRP A 582 34.22 -2.89 -9.59
C TRP A 582 34.47 -3.57 -10.95
N LYS A 583 35.09 -4.75 -10.95
CA LYS A 583 35.40 -5.51 -12.17
C LYS A 583 34.14 -5.93 -12.91
N VAL A 584 33.21 -6.57 -12.19
CA VAL A 584 31.95 -7.03 -12.76
C VAL A 584 31.10 -5.84 -13.22
N ALA A 585 31.08 -4.77 -12.42
CA ALA A 585 30.37 -3.54 -12.77
C ALA A 585 30.93 -2.87 -14.03
N LEU A 586 32.25 -2.76 -14.19
CA LEU A 586 32.84 -2.19 -15.41
C LEU A 586 32.59 -3.06 -16.65
N GLN A 587 32.62 -4.39 -16.51
CA GLN A 587 32.29 -5.29 -17.62
C GLN A 587 30.85 -5.07 -18.08
N MET A 588 29.90 -5.06 -17.13
CA MET A 588 28.49 -4.80 -17.43
C MET A 588 28.26 -3.42 -18.07
N LEU A 589 28.97 -2.37 -17.62
CA LEU A 589 28.95 -1.06 -18.29
C LEU A 589 29.50 -1.13 -19.73
N GLY A 590 30.52 -1.96 -19.97
CA GLY A 590 31.07 -2.22 -21.29
C GLY A 590 30.08 -2.95 -22.20
N ASP A 591 29.43 -3.99 -21.69
CA ASP A 591 28.44 -4.80 -22.42
C ASP A 591 27.21 -3.97 -22.81
N LEU A 592 26.80 -3.04 -21.95
CA LEU A 592 25.73 -2.06 -22.22
C LEU A 592 26.18 -0.89 -23.10
N GLN A 593 27.46 -0.80 -23.47
CA GLN A 593 28.07 0.34 -24.16
C GLN A 593 27.93 1.69 -23.42
N ALA A 594 27.66 1.66 -22.11
CA ALA A 594 27.39 2.84 -21.28
C ALA A 594 28.64 3.71 -21.02
N LEU A 595 29.84 3.18 -21.29
CA LEU A 595 31.09 3.97 -21.24
C LEU A 595 31.09 5.12 -22.26
N ARG A 596 30.30 4.99 -23.32
CA ARG A 596 30.12 6.01 -24.36
C ARG A 596 29.48 7.30 -23.84
N CYS A 597 28.85 7.28 -22.65
CA CYS A 597 28.38 8.48 -21.94
C CYS A 597 29.52 9.38 -21.46
N ILE A 598 30.71 8.81 -21.19
CA ILE A 598 31.88 9.58 -20.75
C ILE A 598 32.57 10.18 -21.97
N HIS A 599 32.78 9.36 -23.00
CA HIS A 599 33.38 9.80 -24.25
C HIS A 599 32.91 8.91 -25.40
N PRO A 600 32.54 9.45 -26.57
CA PRO A 600 31.94 8.68 -27.67
C PRO A 600 32.77 7.47 -28.12
N SER A 601 34.10 7.59 -28.10
CA SER A 601 35.03 6.53 -28.51
C SER A 601 35.48 5.60 -27.37
N LEU A 602 34.97 5.77 -26.15
CA LEU A 602 35.40 4.99 -25.00
C LEU A 602 34.72 3.62 -25.00
N GLU A 603 35.50 2.59 -25.31
CA GLU A 603 35.08 1.20 -25.29
C GLU A 603 35.99 0.36 -24.40
N LEU A 604 35.41 -0.62 -23.69
CA LEU A 604 36.16 -1.54 -22.85
C LEU A 604 36.85 -2.62 -23.68
N ASN A 605 37.89 -2.24 -24.41
CA ASN A 605 38.66 -3.19 -25.21
C ASN A 605 39.59 -4.06 -24.34
N ARG A 606 40.12 -5.14 -24.93
CA ARG A 606 41.00 -6.10 -24.23
C ARG A 606 42.24 -5.45 -23.61
N GLU A 607 42.78 -4.43 -24.28
CA GLU A 607 43.99 -3.73 -23.82
C GLU A 607 43.70 -2.84 -22.62
N LEU A 608 42.65 -2.01 -22.69
CA LEU A 608 42.19 -1.19 -21.57
C LEU A 608 41.85 -2.05 -20.35
N TRP A 609 41.16 -3.18 -20.56
CA TRP A 609 40.86 -4.14 -19.50
C TRP A 609 42.13 -4.74 -18.87
N ARG A 610 43.15 -5.05 -19.68
CA ARG A 610 44.45 -5.51 -19.17
C ARG A 610 45.13 -4.42 -18.34
N GLN A 611 45.17 -3.19 -18.82
CA GLN A 611 45.79 -2.05 -18.14
C GLN A 611 45.13 -1.77 -16.78
N LEU A 612 43.80 -1.76 -16.72
CA LEU A 612 43.05 -1.59 -15.47
C LEU A 612 43.34 -2.70 -14.45
N ARG A 613 43.43 -3.96 -14.90
CA ARG A 613 43.80 -5.09 -14.02
C ARG A 613 45.24 -5.00 -13.52
N LEU A 614 46.17 -4.51 -14.34
CA LEU A 614 47.55 -4.26 -13.93
C LEU A 614 47.61 -3.14 -12.89
N LEU A 615 46.92 -2.03 -13.11
CA LEU A 615 46.81 -0.91 -12.16
C LEU A 615 46.26 -1.36 -10.79
N ASP A 616 45.22 -2.18 -10.76
CA ASP A 616 44.67 -2.76 -9.51
C ASP A 616 45.72 -3.59 -8.76
N ARG A 617 46.50 -4.42 -9.49
CA ARG A 617 47.59 -5.22 -8.91
C ARG A 617 48.70 -4.32 -8.34
N PHE A 618 49.13 -3.30 -9.08
CA PHE A 618 50.15 -2.35 -8.64
C PHE A 618 49.68 -1.54 -7.41
N SER A 619 48.44 -1.04 -7.41
CA SER A 619 47.87 -0.31 -6.28
C SER A 619 47.80 -1.15 -5.00
N LYS A 620 47.40 -2.42 -5.13
CA LYS A 620 47.39 -3.38 -4.00
C LYS A 620 48.78 -3.74 -3.52
N GLY A 621 49.77 -3.85 -4.42
CA GLY A 621 51.18 -4.08 -4.08
C GLY A 621 51.76 -2.96 -3.23
N ARG A 622 51.53 -1.70 -3.62
CA ARG A 622 52.03 -0.50 -2.93
C ARG A 622 51.45 -0.32 -1.52
N LYS A 623 50.15 -0.57 -1.33
CA LYS A 623 49.52 -0.58 0.01
C LYS A 623 50.09 -1.66 0.94
N LYS A 624 50.58 -2.77 0.38
CA LYS A 624 51.19 -3.88 1.14
C LYS A 624 52.62 -3.56 1.59
N GLU A 625 53.35 -2.76 0.81
CA GLU A 625 54.69 -2.24 1.16
C GLU A 625 54.61 -1.12 2.22
N GLU A 626 53.68 -0.18 2.08
CA GLU A 626 53.44 0.88 3.07
C GLU A 626 52.99 0.34 4.45
N GLY A 627 52.18 -0.74 4.47
CA GLY A 627 51.78 -1.42 5.70
C GLY A 627 52.91 -2.23 6.37
N ARG A 628 53.95 -2.63 5.62
CA ARG A 628 55.15 -3.28 6.17
C ARG A 628 56.15 -2.27 6.75
N GLY A 629 56.25 -1.07 6.17
CA GLY A 629 57.11 0.01 6.69
C GLY A 629 56.76 0.46 8.10
N LYS A 630 55.47 0.45 8.48
CA LYS A 630 55.03 0.83 9.85
C LYS A 630 55.26 -0.24 10.93
N LYS A 631 55.54 -1.50 10.58
CA LYS A 631 55.82 -2.56 11.57
C LYS A 631 57.30 -2.68 11.95
N ASN A 632 58.19 -1.93 11.30
CA ASN A 632 59.64 -1.98 11.55
C ASN A 632 60.20 -0.72 12.25
N ALA A 633 59.35 0.17 12.77
CA ALA A 633 59.82 1.25 13.65
C ALA A 633 60.10 0.67 15.05
N ARG A 634 61.38 0.67 15.45
CA ARG A 634 61.83 0.30 16.80
C ARG A 634 61.20 1.23 17.85
N PRO A 635 60.91 0.75 19.07
CA PRO A 635 60.54 1.65 20.17
C PRO A 635 61.78 2.42 20.64
N GLU A 636 61.72 3.75 20.62
CA GLU A 636 62.67 4.61 21.32
C GLU A 636 62.20 4.83 22.79
N PRO A 637 63.15 5.07 23.72
CA PRO A 637 62.96 4.83 25.15
C PRO A 637 62.29 6.01 25.88
N ASP A 638 61.62 5.67 26.98
CA ASP A 638 60.98 6.59 27.93
C ASP A 638 61.97 7.60 28.54
N GLU A 639 61.56 8.87 28.63
CA GLU A 639 62.15 9.92 29.45
C GLU A 639 61.04 10.85 30.01
N PRO A 640 61.29 11.56 31.13
CA PRO A 640 60.49 11.40 32.36
C PRO A 640 59.56 12.58 32.69
N ASP A 641 58.71 12.33 33.70
CA ASP A 641 57.81 13.26 34.38
C ASP A 641 58.47 14.60 34.77
N ASP A 642 57.78 15.71 34.49
CA ASP A 642 58.00 17.00 35.14
C ASP A 642 56.65 17.56 35.65
N GLU A 643 56.59 17.75 36.98
CA GLU A 643 55.53 18.42 37.73
C GLU A 643 55.46 19.93 37.41
N PRO A 644 54.32 20.60 37.66
CA PRO A 644 54.14 22.01 37.35
C PRO A 644 54.51 22.92 38.53
N GLU A 645 55.28 23.99 38.27
CA GLU A 645 55.36 25.15 39.15
C GLU A 645 54.60 26.36 38.57
N ARG A 646 53.57 26.75 39.34
CA ARG A 646 52.88 28.05 39.50
C ARG A 646 51.68 28.39 38.63
#